data_AF-A0A835DK09-F1
#
_entry.id   AF-A0A835DK09-F1
#
_cell.length_a   1.000
_cell.length_b   1.000
_cell.length_c   1.000
_cell.angle_alpha   90.00
_cell.angle_beta   90.00
_cell.angle_gamma   90.00
#
_symmetry.space_group_name_H-M   'P 1'
#
loop_
_entity.id
_entity.type
_entity.pdbx_description
1 polymer ?
#
loop_
_entity_poly.entity_id
_entity_poly.type
_entity_poly.pdbx_seq_one_letter_code
_entity_poly.pdbx_strand_id
1 'polypeptide(L)'
;MNLKSYINATKNLEEHSRQCYAETIILSSDEFVEMMLLDACFLVELFHSGDFSTKMPGRVSDSGNSLVPFSPEVPDPIIYPLHHGLTLPISRLSISWSRGNCLRVSFFPKPSPDPCREDSGNSNGEIGGKVVEVKLSSGDGEIDDAQERRIAYGSVSPFALLQSRKNSFSELSRMSMSSSSYHVDWWEHVMEYSRDIDSLLGNPKPPPSSAIEDPKTVLKTVEEPTCLKAAWELMEIFYVDKQSQAWLSERLVDWLADYDSLLSGTEVTVHSKLVDLQKELVDLQAIEDDPKYWEGISSALAVGWLEIAVKLLRLHGSYQLHQLGKRETENGLVETVAVLVSKMPRMRPELAAGRLGECFKTKPDFIKAWEKWRGNITKLDCSGYWIECDHRQTKEGLRKILQIMLGNTDILSNTTCHWMELYISHFLYIRPFTMGLEGMYSLAQKCMQLKLMSTPHKLMGLILGILGENTEVVLAECSRAFGPWMVAHAIELLTAGSNQAEILLHEERYNLGGISIEELHRLVYAQVLSSHALTWQIAPIYLMSCTKQGMGLLEILLYKQPVHHNKTLLKILEICRLYELNSLGSDIMKIAGIYHWKHGRKGAGVFWLQQAQDEARLNRIAQQLFDFVGKSICDESFKQWEGLIELLGSGVRSAGGLEFLHKYRDFKKSLQQVHDGKTIDAARQAVESLILLMRNPSTPQRFWLPLLHDSLKLLSWQERPLLSVSETNLLLNKLQELSMSRLRPDFCEADLPPQALSSVRLALATNLGRAILEIKGIKLGTVIILCKLESMLWFCWSLDFSLGVLGLRAVDGSCFALIELIIGLSIAAQLMRYYNHHHLGVHLQSEFTLRMDENNIITPEEETETALHHKGTLATSPIITFTFRSVEYQQYN
;
A
#
# COMPACT_ATOMS: atom_id res chain seq x y z
N MET A 1 -45.75 -15.06 -25.34
CA MET A 1 -46.13 -13.65 -25.58
C MET A 1 -45.71 -13.24 -26.99
N ASN A 2 -46.20 -12.09 -27.47
CA ASN A 2 -45.81 -11.48 -28.75
C ASN A 2 -44.70 -10.45 -28.49
N LEU A 3 -43.72 -10.28 -29.39
CA LEU A 3 -42.70 -9.21 -29.28
C LEU A 3 -43.35 -7.83 -29.06
N LYS A 4 -44.46 -7.55 -29.76
CA LYS A 4 -45.22 -6.31 -29.64
C LYS A 4 -45.90 -6.11 -28.26
N SER A 5 -46.16 -7.19 -27.52
CA SER A 5 -46.59 -7.09 -26.12
C SER A 5 -45.43 -6.82 -25.15
N TYR A 6 -44.22 -7.29 -25.45
CA TYR A 6 -43.03 -6.96 -24.67
C TYR A 6 -42.61 -5.49 -24.87
N ILE A 7 -42.54 -5.01 -26.12
CA ILE A 7 -42.21 -3.60 -26.42
C ILE A 7 -43.16 -2.65 -25.68
N ASN A 8 -44.47 -2.91 -25.70
CA ASN A 8 -45.45 -2.11 -24.97
C ASN A 8 -45.28 -2.21 -23.44
N ALA A 9 -44.87 -3.36 -22.89
CA ALA A 9 -44.61 -3.51 -21.46
C ALA A 9 -43.35 -2.74 -21.04
N THR A 10 -42.26 -2.83 -21.81
CA THR A 10 -41.01 -2.09 -21.58
C THR A 10 -41.24 -0.57 -21.69
N LYS A 11 -42.05 -0.12 -22.65
CA LYS A 11 -42.39 1.30 -22.82
C LYS A 11 -43.23 1.87 -21.67
N ASN A 12 -44.01 1.04 -20.98
CA ASN A 12 -44.67 1.44 -19.73
C ASN A 12 -43.72 1.55 -18.52
N LEU A 13 -42.49 1.03 -18.63
CA LEU A 13 -41.46 1.10 -17.57
C LEU A 13 -40.42 2.21 -17.80
N GLU A 14 -40.35 2.77 -19.02
CA GLU A 14 -39.38 3.81 -19.41
C GLU A 14 -39.26 4.94 -18.39
N GLU A 15 -40.38 5.55 -17.98
CA GLU A 15 -40.37 6.71 -17.07
C GLU A 15 -39.74 6.36 -15.71
N HIS A 16 -40.00 5.17 -15.18
CA HIS A 16 -39.41 4.70 -13.94
C HIS A 16 -37.93 4.33 -14.12
N SER A 17 -37.58 3.62 -15.20
CA SER A 17 -36.19 3.24 -15.49
C SER A 17 -35.29 4.46 -15.71
N ARG A 18 -35.78 5.52 -16.37
CA ARG A 18 -35.03 6.79 -16.50
C ARG A 18 -34.72 7.45 -15.15
N GLN A 19 -35.56 7.28 -14.13
CA GLN A 19 -35.33 7.79 -12.77
C GLN A 19 -34.30 6.98 -11.97
N CYS A 20 -33.95 5.77 -12.42
CA CYS A 20 -32.94 4.92 -11.78
C CYS A 20 -31.50 5.25 -12.19
N TYR A 21 -31.28 6.02 -13.27
CA TYR A 21 -29.94 6.45 -13.69
C TYR A 21 -29.53 7.75 -12.98
N ALA A 22 -28.26 7.83 -12.57
CA ALA A 22 -27.70 9.00 -11.90
C ALA A 22 -27.50 10.22 -12.82
N GLU A 23 -27.56 10.02 -14.14
CA GLU A 23 -27.40 11.04 -15.18
C GLU A 23 -28.60 11.04 -16.13
N THR A 24 -28.95 12.21 -16.68
CA THR A 24 -30.12 12.37 -17.56
C THR A 24 -29.81 11.86 -18.97
N ILE A 25 -30.29 10.67 -19.31
CA ILE A 25 -30.06 10.02 -20.61
C ILE A 25 -30.86 10.73 -21.72
N ILE A 26 -30.14 11.44 -22.61
CA ILE A 26 -30.71 12.19 -23.74
C ILE A 26 -30.89 11.26 -24.96
N LEU A 27 -31.90 10.40 -24.89
CA LEU A 27 -32.38 9.55 -25.99
C LEU A 27 -33.89 9.67 -26.13
N SER A 28 -34.43 9.49 -27.34
CA SER A 28 -35.87 9.42 -27.56
C SER A 28 -36.49 8.19 -26.88
N SER A 29 -37.83 8.16 -26.81
CA SER A 29 -38.56 7.08 -26.13
C SER A 29 -38.36 5.72 -26.80
N ASP A 30 -38.36 5.66 -28.13
CA ASP A 30 -38.19 4.40 -28.85
C ASP A 30 -36.73 3.89 -28.79
N GLU A 31 -35.72 4.78 -28.90
CA GLU A 31 -34.30 4.43 -28.72
C GLU A 31 -33.99 3.93 -27.29
N PHE A 32 -34.62 4.53 -26.26
CA PHE A 32 -34.44 4.11 -24.87
C PHE A 32 -35.10 2.76 -24.59
N VAL A 33 -36.28 2.51 -25.15
CA VAL A 33 -36.95 1.19 -25.07
C VAL A 33 -36.18 0.12 -25.85
N GLU A 34 -35.53 0.48 -26.97
CA GLU A 34 -34.62 -0.41 -27.70
C GLU A 34 -33.37 -0.75 -26.88
N MET A 35 -32.72 0.22 -26.24
CA MET A 35 -31.63 -0.03 -25.28
C MET A 35 -32.09 -0.98 -24.16
N MET A 36 -33.22 -0.70 -23.50
CA MET A 36 -33.76 -1.56 -22.44
C MET A 36 -34.02 -3.00 -22.90
N LEU A 37 -34.38 -3.21 -24.16
CA LEU A 37 -34.58 -4.55 -24.73
C LEU A 37 -33.26 -5.24 -25.07
N LEU A 38 -32.27 -4.51 -25.58
CA LEU A 38 -30.92 -5.03 -25.83
C LEU A 38 -30.22 -5.40 -24.52
N ASP A 39 -30.29 -4.55 -23.50
CA ASP A 39 -29.78 -4.83 -22.15
C ASP A 39 -30.50 -6.02 -21.51
N ALA A 40 -31.82 -6.14 -21.67
CA ALA A 40 -32.58 -7.29 -21.19
C ALA A 40 -32.18 -8.60 -21.92
N CYS A 41 -31.93 -8.55 -23.23
CA CYS A 41 -31.39 -9.68 -23.99
C CYS A 41 -29.99 -10.06 -23.50
N PHE A 42 -29.09 -9.09 -23.34
CA PHE A 42 -27.73 -9.31 -22.83
C PHE A 42 -27.74 -9.90 -21.41
N LEU A 43 -28.59 -9.40 -20.52
CA LEU A 43 -28.77 -9.96 -19.17
C LEU A 43 -29.32 -11.39 -19.21
N VAL A 44 -30.31 -11.67 -20.05
CA VAL A 44 -30.84 -13.05 -20.22
C VAL A 44 -29.76 -13.99 -20.74
N GLU A 45 -28.93 -13.56 -21.69
CA GLU A 45 -27.85 -14.37 -22.25
C GLU A 45 -26.69 -14.56 -21.25
N LEU A 46 -26.37 -13.54 -20.45
CA LEU A 46 -25.44 -13.60 -19.32
C LEU A 46 -25.90 -14.62 -18.26
N PHE A 47 -27.20 -14.63 -17.92
CA PHE A 47 -27.81 -15.60 -17.00
C PHE A 47 -28.09 -16.98 -17.62
N HIS A 48 -27.92 -17.16 -18.93
CA HIS A 48 -27.98 -18.48 -19.59
C HIS A 48 -26.60 -19.09 -19.85
N SER A 49 -25.58 -18.25 -20.02
CA SER A 49 -24.20 -18.66 -20.35
C SER A 49 -23.31 -18.80 -19.11
N GLY A 50 -23.63 -18.11 -18.02
CA GLY A 50 -23.03 -18.33 -16.70
C GLY A 50 -23.97 -19.16 -15.82
N ASP A 51 -23.46 -20.23 -15.21
CA ASP A 51 -24.19 -21.11 -14.29
C ASP A 51 -24.41 -20.44 -12.90
N PHE A 52 -25.05 -19.28 -12.92
CA PHE A 52 -25.25 -18.37 -11.79
C PHE A 52 -26.40 -18.83 -10.89
N SER A 53 -26.22 -19.98 -10.23
CA SER A 53 -27.03 -20.41 -9.08
C SER A 53 -26.74 -19.57 -7.82
N THR A 54 -26.66 -18.25 -7.96
CA THR A 54 -26.47 -17.30 -6.86
C THR A 54 -27.80 -17.00 -6.18
N LYS A 55 -28.07 -17.78 -5.13
CA LYS A 55 -29.06 -17.50 -4.09
C LYS A 55 -28.95 -16.03 -3.64
N MET A 56 -30.06 -15.29 -3.56
CA MET A 56 -30.06 -13.96 -2.92
C MET A 56 -29.65 -14.09 -1.45
N PRO A 57 -28.82 -13.16 -0.92
CA PRO A 57 -28.48 -13.14 0.51
C PRO A 57 -29.73 -12.80 1.33
N GLY A 58 -30.29 -13.79 2.03
CA GLY A 58 -31.49 -13.61 2.85
C GLY A 58 -32.47 -14.80 2.87
N ARG A 59 -32.26 -15.86 2.08
CA ARG A 59 -33.03 -17.11 2.20
C ARG A 59 -32.16 -18.33 2.50
N VAL A 60 -32.37 -18.90 3.69
CA VAL A 60 -31.99 -20.27 4.04
C VAL A 60 -32.52 -21.20 2.95
N SER A 61 -31.66 -22.08 2.46
CA SER A 61 -31.90 -22.92 1.28
C SER A 61 -30.97 -24.12 1.33
N ASP A 62 -31.50 -25.29 0.95
CA ASP A 62 -31.30 -26.53 1.72
C ASP A 62 -29.86 -27.02 1.93
N SER A 63 -29.68 -27.75 3.03
CA SER A 63 -28.41 -28.17 3.63
C SER A 63 -27.69 -29.31 2.90
N GLY A 64 -27.77 -29.37 1.58
CA GLY A 64 -27.13 -30.41 0.76
C GLY A 64 -25.67 -30.12 0.40
N ASN A 65 -25.37 -28.86 0.03
CA ASN A 65 -24.09 -28.50 -0.61
C ASN A 65 -23.30 -27.43 0.17
N SER A 66 -23.27 -27.49 1.49
CA SER A 66 -22.34 -26.70 2.31
C SER A 66 -21.29 -27.62 2.92
N LEU A 67 -20.01 -27.41 2.59
CA LEU A 67 -18.90 -28.30 2.97
C LEU A 67 -18.45 -28.16 4.42
N VAL A 68 -18.95 -27.13 5.13
CA VAL A 68 -18.84 -27.01 6.58
C VAL A 68 -20.24 -27.08 7.16
N PRO A 69 -20.54 -27.96 8.14
CA PRO A 69 -21.76 -27.88 8.90
C PRO A 69 -21.69 -26.62 9.79
N PHE A 70 -22.26 -25.52 9.30
CA PHE A 70 -22.61 -24.40 10.18
C PHE A 70 -23.48 -24.95 11.31
N SER A 71 -23.05 -24.79 12.57
CA SER A 71 -23.95 -25.03 13.69
C SER A 71 -25.16 -24.12 13.52
N PRO A 72 -26.41 -24.64 13.63
CA PRO A 72 -27.62 -23.82 13.56
C PRO A 72 -27.77 -22.90 14.79
N GLU A 73 -26.86 -23.00 15.75
CA GLU A 73 -26.59 -21.97 16.76
C GLU A 73 -26.10 -20.70 16.06
N VAL A 74 -27.05 -19.88 15.63
CA VAL A 74 -26.80 -18.46 15.33
C VAL A 74 -26.16 -17.85 16.58
N PRO A 75 -24.90 -17.38 16.53
CA PRO A 75 -24.27 -16.76 17.69
C PRO A 75 -25.09 -15.56 18.13
N ASP A 76 -25.22 -15.35 19.44
CA ASP A 76 -25.93 -14.18 19.96
C ASP A 76 -25.39 -12.89 19.30
N PRO A 77 -26.27 -12.03 18.76
CA PRO A 77 -25.85 -10.93 17.91
C PRO A 77 -24.97 -9.97 18.70
N ILE A 78 -23.71 -9.81 18.29
CA ILE A 78 -22.69 -9.08 19.05
C ILE A 78 -23.11 -7.60 19.20
N ILE A 79 -23.58 -7.22 20.39
CA ILE A 79 -24.02 -5.87 20.70
C ILE A 79 -22.81 -5.01 21.08
N TYR A 80 -22.49 -4.03 20.25
CA TYR A 80 -21.46 -3.01 20.54
C TYR A 80 -22.12 -1.76 21.18
N PRO A 81 -21.97 -1.51 22.50
CA PRO A 81 -22.53 -0.32 23.15
C PRO A 81 -21.75 0.95 22.76
N LEU A 82 -22.45 1.96 22.21
CA LEU A 82 -21.83 3.18 21.66
C LEU A 82 -22.05 4.41 22.54
N HIS A 83 -21.05 4.74 23.36
CA HIS A 83 -21.06 5.94 24.22
C HIS A 83 -20.72 7.22 23.43
N HIS A 84 -21.70 7.74 22.69
CA HIS A 84 -21.55 9.03 21.98
C HIS A 84 -21.45 10.23 22.94
N GLY A 85 -22.18 10.24 24.05
CA GLY A 85 -22.08 11.30 25.08
C GLY A 85 -22.54 12.70 24.63
N LEU A 86 -23.28 12.80 23.52
CA LEU A 86 -23.95 14.04 23.11
C LEU A 86 -25.19 14.27 23.99
N THR A 87 -25.40 15.50 24.43
CA THR A 87 -26.54 15.90 25.27
C THR A 87 -27.82 16.20 24.46
N LEU A 88 -27.68 16.51 23.17
CA LEU A 88 -28.80 16.77 22.25
C LEU A 88 -29.29 15.48 21.58
N PRO A 89 -30.61 15.37 21.28
CA PRO A 89 -31.14 14.24 20.54
C PRO A 89 -30.53 14.17 19.13
N ILE A 90 -30.04 12.98 18.77
CA ILE A 90 -29.46 12.67 17.47
C ILE A 90 -30.56 12.78 16.40
N SER A 91 -30.32 13.57 15.35
CA SER A 91 -31.25 13.73 14.22
C SER A 91 -30.89 12.84 13.02
N ARG A 92 -29.61 12.52 12.86
CA ARG A 92 -29.11 11.63 11.80
C ARG A 92 -27.90 10.84 12.30
N LEU A 93 -27.89 9.56 11.96
CA LEU A 93 -26.72 8.69 12.03
C LEU A 93 -26.10 8.57 10.64
N SER A 94 -24.78 8.46 10.55
CA SER A 94 -24.09 7.97 9.36
C SER A 94 -23.07 6.93 9.78
N ILE A 95 -23.13 5.75 9.18
CA ILE A 95 -22.17 4.67 9.38
C ILE A 95 -21.34 4.55 8.10
N SER A 96 -20.02 4.57 8.22
CA SER A 96 -19.11 4.28 7.12
C SER A 96 -17.94 3.43 7.61
N TRP A 97 -17.35 2.63 6.73
CA TRP A 97 -16.08 1.95 7.03
C TRP A 97 -14.95 2.97 7.13
N SER A 98 -14.09 2.87 8.16
CA SER A 98 -12.86 3.67 8.26
C SER A 98 -11.67 2.90 7.69
N ARG A 99 -10.67 2.55 8.49
CA ARG A 99 -9.52 1.72 8.08
C ARG A 99 -9.63 0.36 8.74
N GLY A 100 -9.63 -0.69 7.91
CA GLY A 100 -9.73 -2.08 8.37
C GLY A 100 -11.09 -2.35 9.01
N ASN A 101 -11.08 -3.16 10.07
CA ASN A 101 -12.29 -3.62 10.75
C ASN A 101 -12.94 -2.56 11.66
N CYS A 102 -12.68 -1.27 11.42
CA CYS A 102 -13.26 -0.17 12.18
C CYS A 102 -14.45 0.47 11.43
N LEU A 103 -15.62 0.50 12.07
CA LEU A 103 -16.74 1.34 11.64
C LEU A 103 -16.61 2.74 12.23
N ARG A 104 -16.76 3.76 11.39
CA ARG A 104 -16.94 5.16 11.79
C ARG A 104 -18.42 5.47 11.88
N VAL A 105 -18.89 5.73 13.10
CA VAL A 105 -20.26 6.13 13.40
C VAL A 105 -20.28 7.63 13.69
N SER A 106 -20.92 8.39 12.81
CA SER A 106 -21.06 9.85 12.90
C SER A 106 -22.46 10.21 13.37
N PHE A 107 -22.54 10.93 14.49
CA PHE A 107 -23.75 11.34 15.17
C PHE A 107 -23.99 12.83 14.93
N PHE A 108 -25.07 13.17 14.23
CA PHE A 108 -25.43 14.56 13.96
C PHE A 108 -26.58 14.99 14.88
N PRO A 109 -26.38 15.96 15.80
CA PRO A 109 -27.46 16.50 16.62
C PRO A 109 -28.51 17.23 15.76
N LYS A 110 -29.70 17.44 16.30
CA LYS A 110 -30.71 18.27 15.62
C LYS A 110 -30.28 19.74 15.62
N PRO A 111 -30.30 20.46 14.48
CA PRO A 111 -29.98 21.88 14.47
C PRO A 111 -31.01 22.68 15.29
N SER A 112 -30.53 23.66 16.05
CA SER A 112 -31.39 24.60 16.78
C SER A 112 -32.11 25.54 15.80
N PRO A 113 -33.40 25.86 16.01
CA PRO A 113 -34.16 26.70 15.09
C PRO A 113 -33.75 28.18 15.11
N ASP A 114 -33.13 28.66 16.20
CA ASP A 114 -32.62 30.02 16.32
C ASP A 114 -31.08 30.06 16.14
N PRO A 115 -30.55 30.72 15.10
CA PRO A 115 -29.13 31.03 14.97
C PRO A 115 -28.74 32.37 15.63
N CYS A 116 -29.67 33.03 16.33
CA CYS A 116 -29.51 34.41 16.82
C CYS A 116 -29.44 34.55 18.36
N ARG A 117 -28.91 33.54 19.05
CA ARG A 117 -28.68 33.57 20.51
C ARG A 117 -27.28 33.06 20.92
N GLU A 118 -26.25 33.53 20.22
CA GLU A 118 -24.89 33.53 20.77
C GLU A 118 -24.74 34.67 21.79
N ASP A 119 -25.26 34.49 23.02
CA ASP A 119 -24.76 35.18 24.22
C ASP A 119 -25.43 34.67 25.53
N SER A 120 -24.87 33.61 26.15
CA SER A 120 -25.09 33.31 27.58
C SER A 120 -24.11 32.26 28.15
N GLY A 121 -22.83 32.61 28.23
CA GLY A 121 -21.96 32.28 29.38
C GLY A 121 -21.74 30.84 29.87
N ASN A 122 -22.11 29.79 29.13
CA ASN A 122 -21.94 28.39 29.59
C ASN A 122 -21.23 27.52 28.53
N SER A 123 -19.90 27.61 28.51
CA SER A 123 -19.02 27.06 27.46
C SER A 123 -18.78 25.55 27.58
N ASN A 124 -19.81 24.73 27.33
CA ASN A 124 -19.67 23.27 27.18
C ASN A 124 -20.76 22.60 26.31
N GLY A 125 -21.50 23.38 25.51
CA GLY A 125 -22.40 22.83 24.49
C GLY A 125 -21.63 22.44 23.22
N GLU A 126 -21.45 21.15 22.96
CA GLU A 126 -20.91 20.66 21.68
C GLU A 126 -21.93 20.94 20.54
N ILE A 127 -21.77 22.06 19.84
CA ILE A 127 -22.59 22.44 18.66
C ILE A 127 -22.27 21.55 17.44
N GLY A 128 -21.12 20.84 17.46
CA GLY A 128 -20.69 19.93 16.41
C GLY A 128 -21.30 18.53 16.47
N GLY A 129 -21.41 17.87 15.31
CA GLY A 129 -21.63 16.43 15.26
C GLY A 129 -20.39 15.65 15.68
N LYS A 130 -20.58 14.53 16.38
CA LYS A 130 -19.49 13.72 16.95
C LYS A 130 -19.23 12.47 16.13
N VAL A 131 -17.96 12.08 16.03
CA VAL A 131 -17.53 10.86 15.34
C VAL A 131 -16.94 9.90 16.37
N VAL A 132 -17.39 8.64 16.35
CA VAL A 132 -16.87 7.53 17.14
C VAL A 132 -16.38 6.45 16.17
N GLU A 133 -15.23 5.83 16.45
CA GLU A 133 -14.78 4.65 15.71
C GLU A 133 -14.91 3.39 16.57
N VAL A 134 -15.33 2.29 15.93
CA VAL A 134 -15.79 1.06 16.57
C VAL A 134 -15.04 -0.11 15.93
N LYS A 135 -14.04 -0.67 16.64
CA LYS A 135 -13.25 -1.83 16.19
C LYS A 135 -14.14 -3.09 16.28
N LEU A 136 -14.52 -3.67 15.14
CA LEU A 136 -15.35 -4.89 15.04
C LEU A 136 -14.56 -6.19 15.27
N SER A 137 -13.40 -6.12 15.92
CA SER A 137 -12.58 -7.30 16.21
C SER A 137 -13.16 -8.05 17.41
N SER A 138 -13.70 -9.24 17.18
CA SER A 138 -14.03 -10.23 18.21
C SER A 138 -12.77 -10.91 18.80
N GLY A 139 -11.69 -10.15 18.97
CA GLY A 139 -10.46 -10.64 19.58
C GLY A 139 -10.59 -10.58 21.09
N ASP A 140 -10.45 -11.72 21.75
CA ASP A 140 -10.21 -11.76 23.19
C ASP A 140 -8.98 -10.91 23.52
N GLY A 141 -9.06 -10.07 24.55
CA GLY A 141 -8.04 -9.06 24.88
C GLY A 141 -6.69 -9.58 25.38
N GLU A 142 -6.34 -10.84 25.08
CA GLU A 142 -5.11 -11.54 25.49
C GLU A 142 -3.84 -10.92 24.90
N ILE A 143 -3.94 -10.31 23.72
CA ILE A 143 -2.79 -9.77 22.98
C ILE A 143 -3.03 -8.28 22.71
N ASP A 144 -2.21 -7.42 23.30
CA ASP A 144 -2.24 -5.99 23.01
C ASP A 144 -1.86 -5.70 21.55
N ASP A 145 -2.44 -4.63 21.02
CA ASP A 145 -2.19 -4.02 19.72
C ASP A 145 -0.67 -3.84 19.44
N ALA A 146 0.17 -3.61 20.46
CA ALA A 146 1.64 -3.54 20.32
C ALA A 146 2.33 -4.92 20.24
N GLN A 147 1.80 -5.95 20.90
CA GLN A 147 2.31 -7.32 20.80
C GLN A 147 1.89 -7.98 19.47
N GLU A 148 0.67 -7.70 18.96
CA GLU A 148 0.30 -8.05 17.58
C GLU A 148 1.31 -7.49 16.58
N ARG A 149 1.71 -6.20 16.74
CA ARG A 149 2.73 -5.57 15.90
C ARG A 149 4.13 -6.20 16.08
N ARG A 150 4.53 -6.59 17.29
CA ARG A 150 5.78 -7.31 17.56
C ARG A 150 5.83 -8.61 16.75
N ILE A 151 4.77 -9.40 16.85
CA ILE A 151 4.63 -10.69 16.18
C ILE A 151 4.61 -10.50 14.65
N ALA A 152 3.77 -9.60 14.13
CA ALA A 152 3.65 -9.35 12.69
C ALA A 152 4.96 -8.84 12.05
N TYR A 153 5.76 -8.03 12.74
CA TYR A 153 7.08 -7.62 12.24
C TYR A 153 8.14 -8.71 12.38
N GLY A 154 8.13 -9.50 13.47
CA GLY A 154 9.08 -10.59 13.67
C GLY A 154 8.89 -11.75 12.68
N SER A 155 7.64 -12.10 12.35
CA SER A 155 7.32 -13.22 11.46
C SER A 155 7.75 -13.01 10.00
N VAL A 156 8.04 -11.76 9.61
CA VAL A 156 8.40 -11.40 8.24
C VAL A 156 9.74 -11.98 7.78
N SER A 157 10.78 -11.96 8.61
CA SER A 157 12.10 -12.44 8.19
C SER A 157 12.15 -13.98 8.04
N PRO A 158 11.62 -14.78 8.99
CA PRO A 158 11.51 -16.23 8.81
C PRO A 158 10.60 -16.59 7.63
N PHE A 159 9.47 -15.89 7.44
CA PHE A 159 8.55 -16.16 6.33
C PHE A 159 9.18 -15.86 4.96
N ALA A 160 9.85 -14.70 4.81
CA ALA A 160 10.52 -14.36 3.55
C ALA A 160 11.65 -15.35 3.20
N LEU A 161 12.39 -15.83 4.21
CA LEU A 161 13.40 -16.88 4.04
C LEU A 161 12.75 -18.21 3.61
N LEU A 162 11.64 -18.62 4.24
CA LEU A 162 10.92 -19.84 3.89
C LEU A 162 10.37 -19.78 2.45
N GLN A 163 9.72 -18.68 2.04
CA GLN A 163 9.21 -18.53 0.67
C GLN A 163 10.33 -18.49 -0.37
N SER A 164 11.47 -17.84 -0.06
CA SER A 164 12.65 -17.88 -0.94
C SER A 164 13.17 -19.31 -1.12
N ARG A 165 13.19 -20.12 -0.05
CA ARG A 165 13.56 -21.55 -0.12
C ARG A 165 12.51 -22.37 -0.88
N LYS A 166 11.20 -22.12 -0.68
CA LYS A 166 10.07 -22.77 -1.39
C LYS A 166 10.24 -22.59 -2.91
N ASN A 167 10.45 -21.35 -3.35
CA ASN A 167 10.65 -21.02 -4.76
C ASN A 167 11.86 -21.76 -5.37
N SER A 168 13.05 -21.68 -4.74
CA SER A 168 14.24 -22.40 -5.24
C SER A 168 14.07 -23.92 -5.23
N PHE A 169 13.33 -24.48 -4.26
CA PHE A 169 13.02 -25.91 -4.22
C PHE A 169 12.09 -26.32 -5.38
N SER A 170 11.08 -25.50 -5.71
CA SER A 170 10.19 -25.69 -6.87
C SER A 170 10.90 -25.51 -8.22
N GLU A 171 11.92 -24.65 -8.30
CA GLU A 171 12.77 -24.55 -9.49
C GLU A 171 13.66 -25.79 -9.66
N LEU A 172 14.32 -26.22 -8.58
CA LEU A 172 15.18 -27.41 -8.58
C LEU A 172 14.41 -28.71 -8.90
N SER A 173 13.20 -28.89 -8.38
CA SER A 173 12.36 -30.06 -8.68
C SER A 173 11.84 -30.08 -10.13
N ARG A 174 11.73 -28.92 -10.78
CA ARG A 174 11.44 -28.82 -12.22
C ARG A 174 12.66 -29.07 -13.12
N MET A 175 13.87 -28.86 -12.60
CA MET A 175 15.13 -29.04 -13.34
C MET A 175 15.77 -30.42 -13.13
N SER A 176 15.44 -31.13 -12.04
CA SER A 176 15.97 -32.46 -11.75
C SER A 176 14.95 -33.58 -11.98
N MET A 177 15.26 -34.47 -12.93
CA MET A 177 14.61 -35.79 -13.09
C MET A 177 15.40 -36.92 -12.39
N SER A 178 16.33 -36.59 -11.49
CA SER A 178 17.12 -37.56 -10.72
C SER A 178 17.21 -37.17 -9.24
N SER A 179 16.70 -38.05 -8.38
CA SER A 179 16.85 -37.93 -6.93
C SER A 179 18.32 -37.99 -6.53
N SER A 180 18.83 -36.93 -5.90
CA SER A 180 20.21 -36.84 -5.41
C SER A 180 20.25 -36.84 -3.89
N SER A 181 21.25 -37.52 -3.30
CA SER A 181 21.22 -37.97 -1.90
C SER A 181 21.65 -36.93 -0.86
N TYR A 182 21.33 -35.65 -1.09
CA TYR A 182 21.70 -34.53 -0.20
C TYR A 182 20.57 -33.49 -0.05
N HIS A 183 19.32 -33.89 -0.25
CA HIS A 183 18.19 -33.06 0.16
C HIS A 183 18.05 -33.08 1.68
N VAL A 184 18.19 -31.89 2.27
CA VAL A 184 17.45 -31.53 3.48
C VAL A 184 15.97 -31.64 3.12
N ASP A 185 15.22 -32.48 3.83
CA ASP A 185 13.79 -32.62 3.59
C ASP A 185 13.06 -31.29 3.88
N TRP A 186 12.00 -30.99 3.12
CA TRP A 186 11.21 -29.76 3.27
C TRP A 186 10.73 -29.52 4.71
N TRP A 187 10.39 -30.57 5.46
CA TRP A 187 9.93 -30.46 6.85
C TRP A 187 11.01 -29.93 7.81
N GLU A 188 12.31 -30.10 7.54
CA GLU A 188 13.37 -29.53 8.38
C GLU A 188 13.43 -28.00 8.27
N HIS A 189 13.21 -27.46 7.06
CA HIS A 189 13.08 -26.02 6.84
C HIS A 189 11.82 -25.44 7.50
N VAL A 190 10.70 -26.18 7.50
CA VAL A 190 9.50 -25.75 8.24
C VAL A 190 9.69 -25.89 9.76
N MET A 191 10.43 -26.88 10.26
CA MET A 191 10.82 -26.95 11.68
C MET A 191 11.74 -25.80 12.10
N GLU A 192 12.68 -25.36 11.24
CA GLU A 192 13.51 -24.17 11.48
C GLU A 192 12.65 -22.92 11.60
N TYR A 193 11.79 -22.70 10.60
CA TYR A 193 10.82 -21.61 10.59
C TYR A 193 9.86 -21.64 11.79
N SER A 194 9.35 -22.80 12.19
CA SER A 194 8.42 -22.93 13.32
C SER A 194 9.09 -22.60 14.65
N ARG A 195 10.36 -22.98 14.85
CA ARG A 195 11.16 -22.59 16.02
C ARG A 195 11.41 -21.08 16.09
N ASP A 196 11.67 -20.42 14.95
CA ASP A 196 11.78 -18.96 14.89
C ASP A 196 10.48 -18.28 15.34
N ILE A 197 9.32 -18.76 14.85
CA ILE A 197 8.00 -18.23 15.23
C ILE A 197 7.66 -18.53 16.70
N ASP A 198 7.95 -19.73 17.21
CA ASP A 198 7.72 -20.06 18.62
C ASP A 198 8.53 -19.15 19.57
N SER A 199 9.77 -18.84 19.18
CA SER A 199 10.63 -17.91 19.93
C SER A 199 10.12 -16.46 19.97
N LEU A 200 9.23 -16.10 19.05
CA LEU A 200 8.62 -14.77 18.89
C LEU A 200 7.24 -14.67 19.56
N LEU A 201 6.47 -15.76 19.55
CA LEU A 201 5.23 -15.93 20.31
C LEU A 201 5.53 -16.09 21.81
N GLY A 202 6.63 -16.76 22.14
CA GLY A 202 7.25 -16.69 23.45
C GLY A 202 7.68 -15.27 23.81
N ASN A 203 7.56 -14.95 25.09
CA ASN A 203 8.17 -13.75 25.66
C ASN A 203 9.61 -14.07 26.13
N PRO A 204 10.45 -13.04 26.38
CA PRO A 204 11.81 -13.25 26.86
C PRO A 204 11.81 -13.79 28.30
N LYS A 205 12.09 -15.10 28.44
CA LYS A 205 12.17 -15.81 29.72
C LYS A 205 12.85 -14.95 30.81
N PRO A 206 12.22 -14.74 31.98
CA PRO A 206 12.82 -13.96 33.05
C PRO A 206 14.16 -14.58 33.48
N PRO A 207 15.13 -13.75 33.92
CA PRO A 207 16.41 -14.26 34.41
C PRO A 207 16.16 -15.24 35.56
N PRO A 208 16.89 -16.37 35.64
CA PRO A 208 16.64 -17.40 36.64
C PRO A 208 16.73 -16.81 38.04
N SER A 209 15.63 -16.92 38.79
CA SER A 209 15.51 -16.34 40.13
C SER A 209 16.54 -16.97 41.06
N SER A 210 17.48 -16.16 41.55
CA SER A 210 18.52 -16.57 42.50
C SER A 210 17.99 -16.78 43.94
N ALA A 211 16.67 -16.88 44.10
CA ALA A 211 16.01 -17.16 45.36
C ALA A 211 16.05 -18.65 45.68
N ILE A 212 16.22 -18.98 46.96
CA ILE A 212 15.98 -20.34 47.46
C ILE A 212 14.47 -20.58 47.35
N GLU A 213 14.05 -21.57 46.53
CA GLU A 213 12.64 -21.91 46.38
C GLU A 213 12.05 -22.37 47.72
N ASP A 214 10.95 -21.73 48.12
CA ASP A 214 10.22 -22.13 49.32
C ASP A 214 9.63 -23.56 49.14
N PRO A 215 9.76 -24.45 50.15
CA PRO A 215 9.18 -25.78 50.08
C PRO A 215 7.65 -25.78 49.93
N LYS A 216 6.91 -24.78 50.44
CA LYS A 216 5.44 -24.68 50.27
C LYS A 216 5.00 -24.17 48.88
N THR A 217 5.88 -23.56 48.09
CA THR A 217 5.57 -23.03 46.76
C THR A 217 5.39 -24.18 45.76
N VAL A 218 4.13 -24.57 45.50
CA VAL A 218 3.78 -25.74 44.67
C VAL A 218 4.00 -25.48 43.18
N LEU A 219 3.38 -24.41 42.67
CA LEU A 219 3.53 -23.88 41.33
C LEU A 219 4.55 -22.74 41.35
N LYS A 220 5.43 -22.71 40.34
CA LYS A 220 6.32 -21.57 40.09
C LYS A 220 5.52 -20.51 39.33
N THR A 221 5.83 -19.24 39.56
CA THR A 221 5.32 -18.13 38.73
C THR A 221 6.03 -18.15 37.37
N VAL A 222 5.56 -19.05 36.50
CA VAL A 222 5.87 -19.03 35.07
C VAL A 222 5.14 -17.84 34.45
N GLU A 223 5.70 -17.33 33.36
CA GLU A 223 5.09 -16.26 32.57
C GLU A 223 3.73 -16.70 31.99
N GLU A 224 2.77 -15.78 31.93
CA GLU A 224 1.41 -16.10 31.47
C GLU A 224 1.44 -16.58 30.00
N PRO A 225 1.00 -17.82 29.71
CA PRO A 225 0.92 -18.32 28.35
C PRO A 225 -0.13 -17.56 27.54
N THR A 226 -0.06 -17.68 26.21
CA THR A 226 -1.10 -17.16 25.31
C THR A 226 -1.73 -18.28 24.51
N CYS A 227 -3.03 -18.19 24.23
CA CYS A 227 -3.72 -19.19 23.41
C CYS A 227 -3.12 -19.28 22.00
N LEU A 228 -2.55 -18.19 21.46
CA LEU A 228 -1.89 -18.19 20.16
C LEU A 228 -0.63 -19.07 20.15
N LYS A 229 0.21 -19.02 21.20
CA LYS A 229 1.38 -19.91 21.33
C LYS A 229 0.96 -21.37 21.55
N ALA A 230 -0.05 -21.59 22.39
CA ALA A 230 -0.61 -22.92 22.63
C ALA A 230 -1.11 -23.58 21.33
N ALA A 231 -1.79 -22.81 20.47
CA ALA A 231 -2.26 -23.25 19.16
C ALA A 231 -1.11 -23.51 18.17
N TRP A 232 -0.05 -22.69 18.20
CA TRP A 232 1.13 -22.87 17.34
C TRP A 232 1.91 -24.14 17.67
N GLU A 233 2.25 -24.35 18.95
CA GLU A 233 2.94 -25.57 19.40
C GLU A 233 2.14 -26.84 19.08
N LEU A 234 0.81 -26.78 19.22
CA LEU A 234 -0.07 -27.89 18.86
C LEU A 234 0.05 -28.24 17.36
N MET A 235 0.07 -27.23 16.48
CA MET A 235 0.23 -27.47 15.04
C MET A 235 1.65 -27.99 14.69
N GLU A 236 2.69 -27.51 15.37
CA GLU A 236 4.06 -28.04 15.20
C GLU A 236 4.12 -29.53 15.57
N ILE A 237 3.60 -29.90 16.74
CA ILE A 237 3.59 -31.27 17.28
C ILE A 237 2.91 -32.26 16.32
N PHE A 238 1.75 -31.90 15.74
CA PHE A 238 1.00 -32.83 14.89
C PHE A 238 1.47 -32.87 13.42
N TYR A 239 1.85 -31.75 12.81
CA TYR A 239 2.12 -31.68 11.36
C TYR A 239 3.59 -31.67 10.97
N VAL A 240 4.49 -31.18 11.85
CA VAL A 240 5.88 -30.87 11.47
C VAL A 240 6.91 -31.69 12.25
N ASP A 241 6.73 -31.88 13.55
CA ASP A 241 7.64 -32.68 14.39
C ASP A 241 7.43 -34.18 14.18
N LYS A 242 8.00 -34.68 13.08
CA LYS A 242 8.06 -36.12 12.73
C LYS A 242 8.85 -36.94 13.74
N GLN A 243 9.68 -36.34 14.60
CA GLN A 243 10.43 -37.03 15.65
C GLN A 243 9.56 -37.28 16.89
N SER A 244 8.61 -36.38 17.18
CA SER A 244 7.61 -36.55 18.25
C SER A 244 6.58 -37.64 17.98
N GLN A 245 6.29 -37.97 16.72
CA GLN A 245 5.23 -38.91 16.32
C GLN A 245 5.31 -40.28 17.02
N ALA A 246 6.51 -40.75 17.38
CA ALA A 246 6.66 -41.99 18.16
C ALA A 246 6.13 -41.88 19.61
N TRP A 247 6.19 -40.67 20.19
CA TRP A 247 5.93 -40.30 21.60
C TRP A 247 4.94 -39.13 21.75
N LEU A 248 4.00 -38.99 20.80
CA LEU A 248 3.04 -37.88 20.70
C LEU A 248 2.24 -37.63 22.00
N SER A 249 1.85 -38.69 22.71
CA SER A 249 1.15 -38.61 24.00
C SER A 249 1.96 -37.94 25.12
N GLU A 250 3.28 -38.06 25.10
CA GLU A 250 4.18 -37.40 26.06
C GLU A 250 4.33 -35.90 25.75
N ARG A 251 4.36 -35.50 24.45
CA ARG A 251 4.32 -34.09 24.06
C ARG A 251 3.00 -33.42 24.45
N LEU A 252 1.87 -34.15 24.39
CA LEU A 252 0.57 -33.66 24.86
C LEU A 252 0.54 -33.45 26.38
N VAL A 253 1.23 -34.31 27.17
CA VAL A 253 1.40 -34.10 28.62
C VAL A 253 2.23 -32.85 28.89
N ASP A 254 3.34 -32.66 28.17
CA ASP A 254 4.17 -31.45 28.28
C ASP A 254 3.35 -30.19 27.93
N TRP A 255 2.61 -30.21 26.82
CA TRP A 255 1.76 -29.12 26.37
C TRP A 255 0.67 -28.77 27.40
N LEU A 256 -0.04 -29.74 27.97
CA LEU A 256 -1.04 -29.43 28.99
C LEU A 256 -0.39 -28.90 30.28
N ALA A 257 0.82 -29.34 30.64
CA ALA A 257 1.54 -28.79 31.80
C ALA A 257 1.84 -27.29 31.65
N ASP A 258 2.16 -26.84 30.44
CA ASP A 258 2.50 -25.45 30.15
C ASP A 258 1.26 -24.57 29.83
N TYR A 259 0.09 -25.17 29.51
CA TYR A 259 -1.10 -24.46 29.01
C TYR A 259 -2.43 -24.66 29.79
N ASP A 260 -2.52 -25.52 30.81
CA ASP A 260 -3.76 -25.76 31.57
C ASP A 260 -4.33 -24.50 32.26
N SER A 261 -3.47 -23.53 32.59
CA SER A 261 -3.86 -22.23 33.17
C SER A 261 -4.74 -21.39 32.25
N LEU A 262 -4.66 -21.57 30.92
CA LEU A 262 -5.57 -20.90 29.97
C LEU A 262 -7.01 -21.43 30.12
N LEU A 263 -7.14 -22.74 30.37
CA LEU A 263 -8.42 -23.42 30.47
C LEU A 263 -9.13 -23.10 31.80
N SER A 264 -8.35 -22.75 32.84
CA SER A 264 -8.83 -22.23 34.13
C SER A 264 -9.69 -20.96 34.02
N GLY A 265 -9.63 -20.22 32.91
CA GLY A 265 -10.46 -19.04 32.67
C GLY A 265 -11.92 -19.36 32.29
N THR A 266 -12.19 -20.57 31.79
CA THR A 266 -13.53 -21.01 31.35
C THR A 266 -14.14 -22.08 32.24
N GLU A 267 -13.34 -23.03 32.74
CA GLU A 267 -13.80 -24.15 33.58
C GLU A 267 -12.80 -24.41 34.72
N VAL A 268 -13.20 -25.19 35.73
CA VAL A 268 -12.27 -25.63 36.79
C VAL A 268 -11.28 -26.63 36.19
N THR A 269 -9.99 -26.51 36.51
CA THR A 269 -8.92 -27.39 36.02
C THR A 269 -7.98 -27.87 37.13
N VAL A 270 -7.03 -28.77 36.82
CA VAL A 270 -5.99 -29.14 37.78
C VAL A 270 -5.14 -27.93 38.20
N HIS A 271 -4.77 -27.04 37.28
CA HIS A 271 -4.03 -25.82 37.61
C HIS A 271 -4.81 -24.94 38.59
N SER A 272 -6.10 -24.68 38.36
CA SER A 272 -6.90 -23.85 39.27
C SER A 272 -6.99 -24.47 40.67
N LYS A 273 -7.21 -25.79 40.76
CA LYS A 273 -7.19 -26.53 42.04
C LYS A 273 -5.85 -26.42 42.78
N LEU A 274 -4.73 -26.49 42.07
CA LEU A 274 -3.39 -26.36 42.68
C LEU A 274 -3.08 -24.92 43.10
N VAL A 275 -3.53 -23.91 42.35
CA VAL A 275 -3.43 -22.49 42.72
C VAL A 275 -4.21 -22.21 44.01
N ASP A 276 -5.42 -22.75 44.15
CA ASP A 276 -6.23 -22.59 45.37
C ASP A 276 -5.63 -23.36 46.56
N LEU A 277 -5.20 -24.62 46.35
CA LEU A 277 -4.46 -25.38 47.36
C LEU A 277 -3.18 -24.65 47.81
N GLN A 278 -2.44 -23.99 46.91
CA GLN A 278 -1.23 -23.24 47.27
C GLN A 278 -1.51 -22.01 48.14
N LYS A 279 -2.69 -21.38 48.02
CA LYS A 279 -3.12 -20.31 48.94
C LYS A 279 -3.36 -20.88 50.34
N GLU A 280 -4.12 -21.96 50.42
CA GLU A 280 -4.53 -22.57 51.69
C GLU A 280 -3.39 -23.30 52.41
N LEU A 281 -2.42 -23.86 51.66
CA LEU A 281 -1.23 -24.51 52.20
C LEU A 281 -0.37 -23.59 53.09
N VAL A 282 -0.50 -22.27 53.01
CA VAL A 282 0.20 -21.34 53.91
C VAL A 282 -0.24 -21.53 55.36
N ASP A 283 -1.55 -21.60 55.60
CA ASP A 283 -2.17 -21.54 56.93
C ASP A 283 -2.35 -22.91 57.60
N LEU A 284 -2.31 -24.01 56.84
CA LEU A 284 -2.46 -25.38 57.36
C LEU A 284 -1.26 -25.81 58.23
N GLN A 285 -1.57 -26.35 59.43
CA GLN A 285 -0.59 -26.93 60.37
C GLN A 285 -0.39 -28.44 60.17
N ALA A 286 -1.48 -29.18 59.94
CA ALA A 286 -1.48 -30.57 59.51
C ALA A 286 -2.06 -30.59 58.09
N ILE A 287 -1.24 -30.99 57.12
CA ILE A 287 -1.59 -30.90 55.70
C ILE A 287 -2.31 -32.18 55.26
N GLU A 288 -1.94 -33.32 55.86
CA GLU A 288 -2.51 -34.65 55.60
C GLU A 288 -3.98 -34.83 56.01
N ASP A 289 -4.55 -33.90 56.79
CA ASP A 289 -5.95 -33.91 57.23
C ASP A 289 -6.92 -33.26 56.24
N ASP A 290 -6.42 -32.41 55.32
CA ASP A 290 -7.27 -31.71 54.37
C ASP A 290 -7.59 -32.60 53.15
N PRO A 291 -8.87 -32.85 52.80
CA PRO A 291 -9.22 -33.56 51.57
C PRO A 291 -8.68 -32.87 50.30
N LYS A 292 -8.59 -31.54 50.26
CA LYS A 292 -8.07 -30.78 49.11
C LYS A 292 -6.61 -31.08 48.81
N TYR A 293 -5.80 -31.37 49.82
CA TYR A 293 -4.39 -31.76 49.64
C TYR A 293 -4.31 -33.11 48.90
N TRP A 294 -5.09 -34.10 49.32
CA TRP A 294 -5.16 -35.40 48.63
C TRP A 294 -5.80 -35.30 47.24
N GLU A 295 -6.76 -34.41 47.03
CA GLU A 295 -7.30 -34.11 45.71
C GLU A 295 -6.30 -33.40 44.79
N GLY A 296 -5.49 -32.47 45.32
CA GLY A 296 -4.41 -31.81 44.59
C GLY A 296 -3.35 -32.79 44.12
N ILE A 297 -2.87 -33.68 45.00
CA ILE A 297 -1.95 -34.77 44.60
C ILE A 297 -2.60 -35.68 43.56
N SER A 298 -3.86 -36.09 43.78
CA SER A 298 -4.59 -36.97 42.86
C SER A 298 -4.71 -36.34 41.46
N SER A 299 -5.03 -35.04 41.40
CA SER A 299 -5.25 -34.30 40.15
C SER A 299 -3.94 -34.06 39.39
N ALA A 300 -2.89 -33.61 40.10
CA ALA A 300 -1.55 -33.46 39.52
C ALA A 300 -0.99 -34.80 39.00
N LEU A 301 -1.23 -35.89 39.73
CA LEU A 301 -0.82 -37.23 39.30
C LEU A 301 -1.61 -37.72 38.09
N ALA A 302 -2.94 -37.51 38.03
CA ALA A 302 -3.76 -37.95 36.90
C ALA A 302 -3.30 -37.36 35.56
N VAL A 303 -2.90 -36.09 35.54
CA VAL A 303 -2.33 -35.41 34.36
C VAL A 303 -0.84 -35.75 34.13
N GLY A 304 -0.18 -36.38 35.11
CA GLY A 304 1.20 -36.84 35.00
C GLY A 304 2.26 -35.80 35.37
N TRP A 305 1.92 -34.80 36.20
CA TRP A 305 2.82 -33.80 36.78
C TRP A 305 3.55 -34.37 38.01
N LEU A 306 4.46 -35.32 37.75
CA LEU A 306 5.11 -36.18 38.75
C LEU A 306 5.90 -35.37 39.79
N GLU A 307 6.53 -34.28 39.36
CA GLU A 307 7.33 -33.38 40.18
C GLU A 307 6.47 -32.71 41.26
N ILE A 308 5.28 -32.24 40.87
CA ILE A 308 4.30 -31.61 41.76
C ILE A 308 3.74 -32.66 42.74
N ALA A 309 3.32 -33.82 42.23
CA ALA A 309 2.80 -34.90 43.06
C ALA A 309 3.83 -35.39 44.10
N VAL A 310 5.10 -35.54 43.72
CA VAL A 310 6.19 -35.96 44.63
C VAL A 310 6.60 -34.83 45.58
N LYS A 311 6.59 -33.56 45.16
CA LYS A 311 6.83 -32.42 46.07
C LYS A 311 5.74 -32.35 47.13
N LEU A 312 4.47 -32.45 46.75
CA LEU A 312 3.33 -32.48 47.68
C LEU A 312 3.42 -33.68 48.64
N LEU A 313 3.65 -34.90 48.14
CA LEU A 313 3.80 -36.10 49.00
C LEU A 313 4.91 -35.93 50.05
N ARG A 314 6.00 -35.22 49.72
CA ARG A 314 7.11 -34.93 50.64
C ARG A 314 6.88 -33.75 51.60
N LEU A 315 5.74 -33.06 51.50
CA LEU A 315 5.26 -32.10 52.51
C LEU A 315 4.40 -32.76 53.61
N HIS A 316 4.07 -34.05 53.48
CA HIS A 316 3.29 -34.82 54.46
C HIS A 316 3.94 -34.81 55.87
N GLY A 317 3.15 -34.68 56.93
CA GLY A 317 3.64 -34.54 58.31
C GLY A 317 4.60 -35.64 58.80
N SER A 318 4.54 -36.84 58.21
CA SER A 318 5.45 -37.96 58.51
C SER A 318 6.93 -37.71 58.19
N TYR A 319 7.27 -36.70 57.38
CA TYR A 319 8.68 -36.31 57.12
C TYR A 319 9.25 -35.38 58.20
N GLN A 320 8.44 -34.88 59.14
CA GLN A 320 8.92 -34.03 60.22
C GLN A 320 9.80 -34.84 61.20
N LEU A 321 11.04 -34.38 61.40
CA LEU A 321 12.05 -35.03 62.25
C LEU A 321 11.59 -35.36 63.69
N HIS A 322 10.61 -34.63 64.22
CA HIS A 322 10.04 -34.88 65.56
C HIS A 322 8.94 -35.94 65.59
N GLN A 323 8.39 -36.35 64.44
CA GLN A 323 7.29 -37.32 64.35
C GLN A 323 7.71 -38.71 63.88
N LEU A 324 8.86 -38.84 63.20
CA LEU A 324 9.33 -40.07 62.55
C LEU A 324 9.07 -41.34 63.37
N GLY A 325 9.63 -41.44 64.58
CA GLY A 325 9.54 -42.63 65.45
C GLY A 325 8.14 -42.99 65.99
N LYS A 326 7.08 -42.28 65.60
CA LYS A 326 5.68 -42.66 65.83
C LYS A 326 4.90 -42.96 64.54
N ARG A 327 5.44 -42.56 63.38
CA ARG A 327 4.79 -42.62 62.06
C ARG A 327 5.71 -43.30 61.04
N GLU A 328 6.51 -44.28 61.47
CA GLU A 328 7.49 -44.97 60.61
C GLU A 328 6.83 -45.76 59.48
N THR A 329 5.72 -46.46 59.76
CA THR A 329 4.92 -47.17 58.74
C THR A 329 4.28 -46.21 57.75
N GLU A 330 3.73 -45.09 58.23
CA GLU A 330 3.16 -44.02 57.41
C GLU A 330 4.22 -43.36 56.52
N ASN A 331 5.41 -43.03 57.06
CA ASN A 331 6.53 -42.51 56.29
C ASN A 331 6.99 -43.51 55.22
N GLY A 332 7.19 -44.77 55.60
CA GLY A 332 7.57 -45.84 54.68
C GLY A 332 6.58 -46.04 53.53
N LEU A 333 5.27 -45.96 53.81
CA LEU A 333 4.22 -45.99 52.79
C LEU A 333 4.29 -44.76 51.86
N VAL A 334 4.37 -43.54 52.42
CA VAL A 334 4.40 -42.30 51.62
C VAL A 334 5.65 -42.24 50.74
N GLU A 335 6.85 -42.54 51.26
CA GLU A 335 8.08 -42.54 50.45
C GLU A 335 8.10 -43.69 49.45
N THR A 336 7.54 -44.87 49.76
CA THR A 336 7.39 -45.95 48.76
C THR A 336 6.50 -45.51 47.60
N VAL A 337 5.39 -44.81 47.88
CA VAL A 337 4.52 -44.24 46.84
C VAL A 337 5.23 -43.12 46.08
N ALA A 338 5.95 -42.22 46.75
CA ALA A 338 6.73 -41.15 46.12
C ALA A 338 7.83 -41.72 45.19
N VAL A 339 8.49 -42.82 45.58
CA VAL A 339 9.46 -43.54 44.75
C VAL A 339 8.79 -44.23 43.55
N LEU A 340 7.60 -44.82 43.72
CA LEU A 340 6.83 -45.39 42.60
C LEU A 340 6.42 -44.31 41.59
N VAL A 341 5.93 -43.16 42.04
CA VAL A 341 5.61 -42.00 41.17
C VAL A 341 6.88 -41.47 40.49
N SER A 342 7.97 -41.29 41.24
CA SER A 342 9.27 -40.82 40.71
C SER A 342 9.88 -41.75 39.65
N LYS A 343 9.51 -43.03 39.65
CA LYS A 343 9.99 -44.07 38.73
C LYS A 343 8.93 -44.52 37.72
N MET A 344 7.91 -43.70 37.47
CA MET A 344 6.95 -43.96 36.40
C MET A 344 7.67 -44.05 35.05
N PRO A 345 7.53 -45.15 34.28
CA PRO A 345 8.08 -45.25 32.94
C PRO A 345 7.44 -44.20 32.01
N ARG A 346 8.28 -43.48 31.26
CA ARG A 346 7.87 -42.45 30.29
C ARG A 346 8.49 -42.78 28.92
N MET A 347 7.70 -42.74 27.85
CA MET A 347 8.12 -43.21 26.52
C MET A 347 8.65 -42.03 25.70
N ARG A 348 9.82 -41.51 26.06
CA ARG A 348 10.43 -40.33 25.43
C ARG A 348 11.93 -40.48 25.27
N PRO A 349 12.59 -39.76 24.34
CA PRO A 349 14.03 -39.87 24.16
C PRO A 349 14.78 -39.53 25.45
N GLU A 350 14.58 -38.31 25.97
CA GLU A 350 15.32 -37.77 27.12
C GLU A 350 14.38 -36.89 27.96
N LEU A 351 14.77 -36.63 29.22
CA LEU A 351 14.05 -35.76 30.16
C LEU A 351 14.87 -34.48 30.38
N ALA A 352 14.17 -33.35 30.54
CA ALA A 352 14.80 -32.11 30.96
C ALA A 352 15.34 -32.24 32.40
N ALA A 353 16.47 -31.59 32.69
CA ALA A 353 17.11 -31.68 33.99
C ALA A 353 16.16 -31.25 35.13
N GLY A 354 15.93 -32.15 36.09
CA GLY A 354 15.03 -31.94 37.23
C GLY A 354 13.62 -32.51 37.07
N ARG A 355 13.22 -33.01 35.90
CA ARG A 355 11.98 -33.79 35.74
C ARG A 355 12.15 -35.26 36.14
N LEU A 356 11.05 -35.92 36.51
CA LEU A 356 10.99 -37.28 37.04
C LEU A 356 10.48 -38.31 36.02
N GLY A 357 10.67 -39.60 36.33
CA GLY A 357 10.31 -40.74 35.49
C GLY A 357 11.52 -41.48 34.91
N GLU A 358 11.30 -42.72 34.46
CA GLU A 358 12.33 -43.53 33.78
C GLU A 358 12.09 -43.51 32.26
N CYS A 359 13.04 -42.95 31.48
CA CYS A 359 12.91 -42.84 30.01
C CYS A 359 13.17 -44.16 29.28
N PHE A 360 12.33 -44.47 28.29
CA PHE A 360 12.52 -45.59 27.37
C PHE A 360 12.41 -45.14 25.91
N LYS A 361 13.48 -45.35 25.14
CA LYS A 361 13.58 -44.96 23.72
C LYS A 361 12.89 -45.95 22.76
N THR A 362 12.47 -47.13 23.23
CA THR A 362 11.82 -48.17 22.40
C THR A 362 10.47 -48.59 23.00
N LYS A 363 9.49 -48.91 22.13
CA LYS A 363 8.17 -49.39 22.58
C LYS A 363 8.24 -50.73 23.33
N PRO A 364 9.02 -51.76 22.93
CA PRO A 364 9.14 -53.00 23.69
C PRO A 364 9.74 -52.84 25.09
N ASP A 365 10.80 -52.04 25.24
CA ASP A 365 11.44 -51.82 26.54
C ASP A 365 10.53 -51.03 27.48
N PHE A 366 9.83 -50.02 26.95
CA PHE A 366 8.81 -49.27 27.67
C PHE A 366 7.68 -50.17 28.18
N ILE A 367 7.08 -51.03 27.34
CA ILE A 367 5.98 -51.91 27.74
C ILE A 367 6.43 -52.82 28.89
N LYS A 368 7.62 -53.44 28.75
CA LYS A 368 8.21 -54.31 29.77
C LYS A 368 8.49 -53.57 31.09
N ALA A 369 8.89 -52.30 31.04
CA ALA A 369 9.07 -51.46 32.22
C ALA A 369 7.73 -51.07 32.86
N TRP A 370 6.74 -50.66 32.06
CA TRP A 370 5.40 -50.25 32.48
C TRP A 370 4.62 -51.41 33.13
N GLU A 371 4.66 -52.61 32.56
CA GLU A 371 4.09 -53.83 33.16
C GLU A 371 4.77 -54.18 34.50
N LYS A 372 6.11 -54.11 34.56
CA LYS A 372 6.88 -54.34 35.79
C LYS A 372 6.55 -53.30 36.88
N TRP A 373 6.36 -52.04 36.49
CA TRP A 373 5.99 -50.92 37.37
C TRP A 373 4.57 -51.09 37.92
N ARG A 374 3.57 -51.34 37.07
CA ARG A 374 2.20 -51.67 37.51
C ARG A 374 2.18 -52.91 38.42
N GLY A 375 2.94 -53.95 38.07
CA GLY A 375 3.11 -55.15 38.89
C GLY A 375 3.79 -54.92 40.24
N ASN A 376 4.50 -53.80 40.45
CA ASN A 376 4.99 -53.41 41.77
C ASN A 376 3.93 -52.61 42.56
N ILE A 377 3.13 -51.79 41.88
CA ILE A 377 1.99 -51.09 42.51
C ILE A 377 0.96 -52.11 43.04
N THR A 378 0.61 -53.13 42.27
CA THR A 378 -0.32 -54.19 42.72
C THR A 378 0.20 -54.96 43.94
N LYS A 379 1.52 -55.17 44.05
CA LYS A 379 2.12 -55.79 45.26
C LYS A 379 2.00 -54.90 46.49
N LEU A 380 2.09 -53.58 46.32
CA LEU A 380 1.91 -52.62 47.41
C LEU A 380 0.44 -52.52 47.82
N ASP A 381 -0.49 -52.45 46.87
CA ASP A 381 -1.94 -52.42 47.11
C ASP A 381 -2.41 -53.67 47.90
N CYS A 382 -1.88 -54.84 47.56
CA CYS A 382 -2.11 -56.11 48.27
C CYS A 382 -1.26 -56.32 49.55
N SER A 383 -0.48 -55.35 50.01
CA SER A 383 0.44 -55.54 51.15
C SER A 383 -0.24 -55.45 52.53
N GLY A 384 0.37 -56.09 53.54
CA GLY A 384 -0.12 -56.06 54.93
C GLY A 384 -0.01 -54.69 55.60
N TYR A 385 0.93 -53.84 55.16
CA TYR A 385 1.25 -52.55 55.76
C TYR A 385 0.08 -51.55 55.82
N TRP A 386 -0.97 -51.73 55.01
CA TRP A 386 -2.21 -50.96 55.12
C TRP A 386 -2.94 -51.18 56.45
N ILE A 387 -2.74 -52.31 57.13
CA ILE A 387 -3.34 -52.60 58.43
C ILE A 387 -2.57 -51.88 59.55
N GLU A 388 -1.26 -51.70 59.37
CA GLU A 388 -0.30 -51.06 60.30
C GLU A 388 -0.18 -49.53 60.09
N CYS A 389 -1.17 -48.95 59.40
CA CYS A 389 -1.28 -47.53 59.10
C CYS A 389 -2.52 -46.98 59.82
N ASP A 390 -2.28 -46.27 60.92
CA ASP A 390 -3.30 -45.74 61.82
C ASP A 390 -3.97 -44.47 61.25
N HIS A 391 -3.23 -43.60 60.55
CA HIS A 391 -3.80 -42.39 59.97
C HIS A 391 -4.71 -42.67 58.77
N ARG A 392 -6.02 -42.67 59.04
CA ARG A 392 -7.07 -43.00 58.06
C ARG A 392 -7.02 -42.14 56.79
N GLN A 393 -6.85 -40.83 56.92
CA GLN A 393 -6.81 -39.90 55.78
C GLN A 393 -5.64 -40.24 54.83
N THR A 394 -4.45 -40.49 55.39
CA THR A 394 -3.25 -40.93 54.63
C THR A 394 -3.48 -42.28 53.95
N LYS A 395 -4.10 -43.24 54.65
CA LYS A 395 -4.44 -44.57 54.12
C LYS A 395 -5.45 -44.54 52.97
N GLU A 396 -6.48 -43.69 53.06
CA GLU A 396 -7.48 -43.50 52.00
C GLU A 396 -6.89 -42.71 50.82
N GLY A 397 -6.13 -41.64 51.08
CA GLY A 397 -5.46 -40.82 50.07
C GLY A 397 -4.39 -41.57 49.27
N LEU A 398 -3.48 -42.30 49.93
CA LEU A 398 -2.48 -43.14 49.26
C LEU A 398 -3.13 -44.26 48.44
N ARG A 399 -4.26 -44.83 48.88
CA ARG A 399 -5.02 -45.81 48.08
C ARG A 399 -5.65 -45.18 46.85
N LYS A 400 -6.23 -43.97 46.94
CA LYS A 400 -6.72 -43.22 45.77
C LYS A 400 -5.59 -43.03 44.74
N ILE A 401 -4.41 -42.66 45.21
CA ILE A 401 -3.18 -42.52 44.39
C ILE A 401 -2.76 -43.85 43.74
N LEU A 402 -2.78 -44.99 44.45
CA LEU A 402 -2.48 -46.29 43.84
C LEU A 402 -3.48 -46.67 42.75
N GLN A 403 -4.79 -46.45 42.97
CA GLN A 403 -5.83 -46.79 42.00
C GLN A 403 -5.79 -45.89 40.76
N ILE A 404 -5.33 -44.64 40.89
CA ILE A 404 -4.98 -43.76 39.75
C ILE A 404 -3.84 -44.37 38.93
N MET A 405 -2.72 -44.75 39.57
CA MET A 405 -1.59 -45.39 38.87
C MET A 405 -1.91 -46.76 38.26
N LEU A 406 -2.90 -47.47 38.81
CA LEU A 406 -3.42 -48.72 38.24
C LEU A 406 -4.39 -48.49 37.05
N GLY A 407 -4.84 -47.26 36.80
CA GLY A 407 -5.70 -46.90 35.66
C GLY A 407 -7.20 -47.10 35.91
N ASN A 408 -7.68 -46.93 37.14
CA ASN A 408 -9.11 -47.03 37.45
C ASN A 408 -9.90 -45.86 36.81
N THR A 409 -10.77 -46.15 35.84
CA THR A 409 -11.56 -45.18 35.06
C THR A 409 -12.42 -44.27 35.91
N ASP A 410 -13.00 -44.82 36.98
CA ASP A 410 -14.03 -44.15 37.77
C ASP A 410 -13.37 -43.18 38.74
N ILE A 411 -12.19 -43.53 39.26
CA ILE A 411 -11.37 -42.65 40.09
C ILE A 411 -10.69 -41.58 39.23
N LEU A 412 -10.22 -41.91 38.02
CA LEU A 412 -9.65 -40.93 37.09
C LEU A 412 -10.68 -39.86 36.67
N SER A 413 -11.87 -40.28 36.22
CA SER A 413 -12.94 -39.36 35.79
C SER A 413 -13.53 -38.51 36.92
N ASN A 414 -13.52 -38.99 38.16
CA ASN A 414 -13.87 -38.18 39.34
C ASN A 414 -12.73 -37.25 39.80
N THR A 415 -11.49 -37.51 39.41
CA THR A 415 -10.31 -36.73 39.85
C THR A 415 -10.02 -35.58 38.88
N THR A 416 -10.08 -35.84 37.58
CA THR A 416 -9.97 -34.82 36.54
C THR A 416 -11.22 -33.95 36.47
N CYS A 417 -11.05 -32.72 35.98
CA CYS A 417 -12.06 -31.69 35.84
C CYS A 417 -12.47 -31.60 34.37
N HIS A 418 -11.51 -31.23 33.51
CA HIS A 418 -11.70 -31.00 32.07
C HIS A 418 -11.38 -32.24 31.21
N TRP A 419 -11.95 -32.33 30.00
CA TRP A 419 -11.85 -33.55 29.18
C TRP A 419 -10.43 -33.82 28.67
N MET A 420 -9.60 -32.81 28.42
CA MET A 420 -8.19 -32.99 28.02
C MET A 420 -7.33 -33.62 29.13
N GLU A 421 -7.62 -33.32 30.39
CA GLU A 421 -6.95 -33.94 31.54
C GLU A 421 -7.26 -35.45 31.60
N LEU A 422 -8.54 -35.81 31.41
CA LEU A 422 -9.00 -37.20 31.36
C LEU A 422 -8.41 -37.94 30.14
N TYR A 423 -8.37 -37.26 29.01
CA TYR A 423 -7.79 -37.76 27.76
C TYR A 423 -6.30 -38.10 27.93
N ILE A 424 -5.51 -37.21 28.55
CA ILE A 424 -4.11 -37.47 28.90
C ILE A 424 -3.96 -38.59 29.95
N SER A 425 -4.84 -38.62 30.97
CA SER A 425 -4.89 -39.70 31.96
C SER A 425 -5.06 -41.08 31.32
N HIS A 426 -5.86 -41.17 30.25
CA HIS A 426 -6.05 -42.41 29.49
C HIS A 426 -4.77 -42.92 28.82
N PHE A 427 -3.94 -42.03 28.25
CA PHE A 427 -2.64 -42.45 27.69
C PHE A 427 -1.68 -42.91 28.79
N LEU A 428 -1.57 -42.15 29.88
CA LEU A 428 -0.60 -42.42 30.95
C LEU A 428 -0.85 -43.75 31.68
N TYR A 429 -2.11 -44.03 32.05
CA TYR A 429 -2.44 -45.11 33.00
C TYR A 429 -3.24 -46.27 32.41
N ILE A 430 -3.94 -46.08 31.29
CA ILE A 430 -4.84 -47.09 30.71
C ILE A 430 -4.28 -47.69 29.41
N ARG A 431 -3.93 -46.84 28.44
CA ARG A 431 -3.49 -47.26 27.10
C ARG A 431 -2.45 -46.28 26.51
N PRO A 432 -1.14 -46.51 26.73
CA PRO A 432 -0.07 -45.66 26.19
C PRO A 432 0.01 -45.55 24.65
N PHE A 433 -0.61 -46.49 23.91
CA PHE A 433 -0.57 -46.52 22.44
C PHE A 433 -1.96 -46.68 21.81
N THR A 434 -2.37 -45.65 21.07
CA THR A 434 -3.52 -45.64 20.16
C THR A 434 -3.17 -46.22 18.78
N MET A 435 -4.18 -46.41 17.94
CA MET A 435 -4.03 -46.89 16.55
C MET A 435 -4.22 -45.69 15.61
N GLY A 436 -3.23 -44.80 15.57
CA GLY A 436 -3.29 -43.55 14.79
C GLY A 436 -4.26 -42.51 15.36
N LEU A 437 -4.50 -41.46 14.57
CA LEU A 437 -5.31 -40.29 14.95
C LEU A 437 -6.80 -40.63 15.08
N GLU A 438 -7.36 -41.52 14.25
CA GLU A 438 -8.73 -42.05 14.42
C GLU A 438 -8.94 -42.67 15.82
N GLY A 439 -7.95 -43.45 16.29
CA GLY A 439 -7.95 -44.04 17.63
C GLY A 439 -7.79 -43.01 18.76
N MET A 440 -7.24 -41.83 18.45
CA MET A 440 -7.12 -40.68 19.36
C MET A 440 -8.41 -39.85 19.39
N TYR A 441 -8.98 -39.54 18.23
CA TYR A 441 -10.26 -38.83 18.08
C TYR A 441 -11.43 -39.57 18.73
N SER A 442 -11.55 -40.88 18.49
CA SER A 442 -12.58 -41.73 19.12
C SER A 442 -12.38 -41.96 20.62
N LEU A 443 -11.24 -41.58 21.19
CA LEU A 443 -10.99 -41.50 22.63
C LEU A 443 -11.34 -40.10 23.17
N ALA A 444 -10.98 -39.02 22.46
CA ALA A 444 -11.35 -37.65 22.79
C ALA A 444 -12.88 -37.49 22.89
N GLN A 445 -13.62 -37.98 21.89
CA GLN A 445 -15.10 -37.98 21.89
C GLN A 445 -15.69 -38.67 23.14
N LYS A 446 -15.10 -39.76 23.62
CA LYS A 446 -15.55 -40.46 24.84
C LYS A 446 -15.22 -39.66 26.10
N CYS A 447 -14.07 -38.98 26.14
CA CYS A 447 -13.71 -38.09 27.24
C CYS A 447 -14.70 -36.91 27.34
N MET A 448 -15.09 -36.32 26.21
CA MET A 448 -16.11 -35.26 26.14
C MET A 448 -17.51 -35.74 26.53
N GLN A 449 -17.89 -36.99 26.22
CA GLN A 449 -19.15 -37.58 26.68
C GLN A 449 -19.19 -37.78 28.21
N LEU A 450 -18.04 -38.02 28.84
CA LEU A 450 -17.89 -38.12 30.29
C LEU A 450 -17.72 -36.75 30.99
N LYS A 451 -17.35 -35.72 30.23
CA LYS A 451 -17.08 -34.35 30.68
C LYS A 451 -17.67 -33.35 29.68
N LEU A 452 -18.97 -33.08 29.80
CA LEU A 452 -19.63 -32.04 29.02
C LEU A 452 -19.00 -30.68 29.36
N MET A 453 -18.45 -30.00 28.35
CA MET A 453 -18.06 -28.59 28.46
C MET A 453 -19.29 -27.70 28.41
N SER A 454 -19.27 -26.59 29.16
CA SER A 454 -20.34 -25.58 29.14
C SER A 454 -20.19 -24.61 27.96
N THR A 455 -18.95 -24.29 27.57
CA THR A 455 -18.62 -23.55 26.35
C THR A 455 -17.33 -24.14 25.74
N PRO A 456 -17.24 -24.33 24.41
CA PRO A 456 -16.04 -24.87 23.79
C PRO A 456 -14.91 -23.84 23.78
N HIS A 457 -13.94 -23.97 24.69
CA HIS A 457 -12.75 -23.12 24.67
C HIS A 457 -12.04 -23.21 23.31
N LYS A 458 -11.55 -22.07 22.80
CA LYS A 458 -11.12 -21.93 21.39
C LYS A 458 -9.99 -22.88 20.94
N LEU A 459 -9.13 -23.32 21.86
CA LEU A 459 -8.12 -24.36 21.58
C LEU A 459 -8.74 -25.75 21.31
N MET A 460 -9.91 -26.06 21.86
CA MET A 460 -10.51 -27.39 21.76
C MET A 460 -11.07 -27.67 20.37
N GLY A 461 -11.64 -26.67 19.70
CA GLY A 461 -12.08 -26.79 18.31
C GLY A 461 -10.91 -27.10 17.37
N LEU A 462 -9.77 -26.43 17.58
CA LEU A 462 -8.53 -26.72 16.86
C LEU A 462 -8.02 -28.15 17.11
N ILE A 463 -7.91 -28.59 18.37
CA ILE A 463 -7.50 -29.96 18.72
C ILE A 463 -8.40 -31.00 18.03
N LEU A 464 -9.73 -30.80 18.06
CA LEU A 464 -10.67 -31.74 17.46
C LEU A 464 -10.60 -31.75 15.93
N GLY A 465 -10.36 -30.61 15.28
CA GLY A 465 -10.09 -30.53 13.84
C GLY A 465 -8.83 -31.28 13.43
N ILE A 466 -7.75 -31.16 14.20
CA ILE A 466 -6.47 -31.84 13.98
C ILE A 466 -6.63 -33.36 14.18
N LEU A 467 -7.27 -33.79 15.27
CA LEU A 467 -7.51 -35.22 15.54
C LEU A 467 -8.46 -35.87 14.52
N GLY A 468 -9.38 -35.09 13.93
CA GLY A 468 -10.25 -35.52 12.84
C GLY A 468 -9.61 -35.45 11.44
N GLU A 469 -8.32 -35.15 11.34
CA GLU A 469 -7.52 -35.03 10.10
C GLU A 469 -8.09 -34.03 9.04
N ASN A 470 -9.00 -33.13 9.43
CA ASN A 470 -9.70 -32.24 8.50
C ASN A 470 -9.02 -30.87 8.38
N THR A 471 -8.25 -30.70 7.30
CA THR A 471 -7.49 -29.46 7.01
C THR A 471 -8.38 -28.23 6.86
N GLU A 472 -9.57 -28.34 6.27
CA GLU A 472 -10.47 -27.19 6.08
C GLU A 472 -11.11 -26.74 7.41
N VAL A 473 -11.44 -27.69 8.30
CA VAL A 473 -11.91 -27.38 9.67
C VAL A 473 -10.80 -26.74 10.50
N VAL A 474 -9.56 -27.24 10.42
CA VAL A 474 -8.40 -26.64 11.10
C VAL A 474 -8.19 -25.19 10.66
N LEU A 475 -8.29 -24.88 9.36
CA LEU A 475 -8.16 -23.52 8.86
C LEU A 475 -9.34 -22.62 9.25
N ALA A 476 -10.57 -23.14 9.24
CA ALA A 476 -11.75 -22.41 9.70
C ALA A 476 -11.63 -22.03 11.19
N GLU A 477 -11.21 -22.96 12.03
CA GLU A 477 -10.98 -22.71 13.46
C GLU A 477 -9.80 -21.76 13.69
N CYS A 478 -8.68 -21.92 12.97
CA CYS A 478 -7.58 -20.95 13.00
C CYS A 478 -8.04 -19.53 12.65
N SER A 479 -8.88 -19.38 11.62
CA SER A 479 -9.43 -18.09 11.18
C SER A 479 -10.36 -17.48 12.24
N ARG A 480 -11.25 -18.31 12.80
CA ARG A 480 -12.27 -17.91 13.78
C ARG A 480 -11.70 -17.55 15.15
N ALA A 481 -10.70 -18.29 15.63
CA ALA A 481 -10.17 -18.21 16.99
C ALA A 481 -8.87 -17.40 17.13
N PHE A 482 -8.03 -17.38 16.09
CA PHE A 482 -6.67 -16.83 16.14
C PHE A 482 -6.39 -15.80 15.02
N GLY A 483 -7.35 -15.59 14.13
CA GLY A 483 -7.36 -14.53 13.12
C GLY A 483 -6.41 -14.76 11.94
N PRO A 484 -6.39 -13.82 10.97
CA PRO A 484 -5.72 -14.02 9.67
C PRO A 484 -4.19 -14.21 9.74
N TRP A 485 -3.51 -13.71 10.78
CA TRP A 485 -2.09 -13.98 11.02
C TRP A 485 -1.85 -15.49 11.17
N MET A 486 -2.63 -16.15 12.03
CA MET A 486 -2.49 -17.58 12.30
C MET A 486 -2.69 -18.37 11.03
N VAL A 487 -3.76 -18.09 10.27
CA VAL A 487 -4.08 -18.86 9.05
C VAL A 487 -3.00 -18.71 7.97
N ALA A 488 -2.52 -17.49 7.73
CA ALA A 488 -1.51 -17.22 6.70
C ALA A 488 -0.15 -17.88 6.99
N HIS A 489 0.13 -18.21 8.25
CA HIS A 489 1.36 -18.86 8.68
C HIS A 489 1.18 -20.38 8.94
N ALA A 490 0.00 -20.81 9.40
CA ALA A 490 -0.35 -22.22 9.65
C ALA A 490 -0.39 -23.09 8.37
N ILE A 491 -0.65 -22.50 7.21
CA ILE A 491 -0.65 -23.20 5.92
C ILE A 491 0.74 -23.76 5.58
N GLU A 492 1.84 -23.12 5.99
CA GLU A 492 3.19 -23.65 5.82
C GLU A 492 3.44 -24.90 6.69
N LEU A 493 2.81 -24.98 7.87
CA LEU A 493 2.91 -26.13 8.78
C LEU A 493 2.08 -27.31 8.24
N LEU A 494 0.86 -27.05 7.77
CA LEU A 494 -0.04 -28.06 7.20
C LEU A 494 0.54 -28.73 5.94
N THR A 495 1.24 -27.95 5.10
CA THR A 495 1.88 -28.45 3.86
C THR A 495 3.22 -29.17 4.10
N ALA A 496 3.83 -29.09 5.29
CA ALA A 496 5.13 -29.69 5.59
C ALA A 496 5.15 -31.24 5.63
N GLY A 497 3.99 -31.85 5.88
CA GLY A 497 3.87 -33.28 6.15
C GLY A 497 2.77 -34.03 5.38
N SER A 498 1.87 -33.33 4.68
CA SER A 498 0.71 -33.95 4.03
C SER A 498 0.53 -33.49 2.58
N ASN A 499 0.84 -34.38 1.64
CA ASN A 499 0.58 -34.17 0.21
C ASN A 499 -0.90 -33.89 -0.08
N GLN A 500 -1.81 -34.43 0.73
CA GLN A 500 -3.26 -34.20 0.57
C GLN A 500 -3.65 -32.77 0.98
N ALA A 501 -2.99 -32.21 2.00
CA ALA A 501 -3.15 -30.80 2.36
C ALA A 501 -2.48 -29.89 1.32
N GLU A 502 -1.28 -30.24 0.84
CA GLU A 502 -0.58 -29.53 -0.24
C GLU A 502 -1.46 -29.38 -1.49
N ILE A 503 -2.01 -30.49 -1.99
CA ILE A 503 -2.95 -30.48 -3.13
C ILE A 503 -4.17 -29.60 -2.81
N LEU A 504 -4.85 -29.84 -1.68
CA LEU A 504 -6.10 -29.15 -1.32
C LEU A 504 -5.93 -27.63 -1.17
N LEU A 505 -4.77 -27.18 -0.70
CA LEU A 505 -4.49 -25.77 -0.40
C LEU A 505 -3.89 -24.99 -1.57
N HIS A 506 -3.20 -25.66 -2.49
CA HIS A 506 -2.69 -25.08 -3.74
C HIS A 506 -3.68 -25.21 -4.92
N GLU A 507 -4.69 -26.09 -4.87
CA GLU A 507 -5.70 -26.24 -5.92
C GLU A 507 -6.44 -24.92 -6.20
N GLU A 508 -6.55 -24.58 -7.49
CA GLU A 508 -7.21 -23.36 -7.97
C GLU A 508 -8.73 -23.57 -8.03
N ARG A 509 -9.50 -22.85 -7.20
CA ARG A 509 -10.95 -23.07 -7.10
C ARG A 509 -11.73 -22.00 -7.88
N TYR A 510 -12.54 -22.42 -8.85
CA TYR A 510 -13.36 -21.51 -9.69
C TYR A 510 -14.28 -20.59 -8.87
N ASN A 511 -14.87 -21.10 -7.77
CA ASN A 511 -15.73 -20.32 -6.88
C ASN A 511 -14.98 -19.23 -6.06
N LEU A 512 -13.65 -19.27 -6.02
CA LEU A 512 -12.79 -18.21 -5.46
C LEU A 512 -12.29 -17.23 -6.54
N GLY A 513 -12.73 -17.36 -7.79
CA GLY A 513 -12.16 -16.61 -8.92
C GLY A 513 -10.88 -17.23 -9.48
N GLY A 514 -10.64 -18.52 -9.23
CA GLY A 514 -9.46 -19.25 -9.74
C GLY A 514 -8.18 -19.04 -8.93
N ILE A 515 -8.27 -18.52 -7.70
CA ILE A 515 -7.17 -18.53 -6.73
C ILE A 515 -7.24 -19.79 -5.85
N SER A 516 -6.15 -20.07 -5.12
CA SER A 516 -6.06 -21.16 -4.16
C SER A 516 -6.48 -20.72 -2.74
N ILE A 517 -6.63 -21.68 -1.81
CA ILE A 517 -6.89 -21.36 -0.39
C ILE A 517 -5.69 -20.66 0.26
N GLU A 518 -4.46 -21.05 -0.14
CA GLU A 518 -3.23 -20.38 0.29
C GLU A 518 -3.21 -18.90 -0.14
N GLU A 519 -3.48 -18.62 -1.41
CA GLU A 519 -3.51 -17.24 -1.92
C GLU A 519 -4.63 -16.42 -1.26
N LEU A 520 -5.85 -16.97 -1.13
CA LEU A 520 -6.98 -16.30 -0.46
C LEU A 520 -6.61 -15.77 0.93
N HIS A 521 -6.02 -16.61 1.79
CA HIS A 521 -5.73 -16.23 3.18
C HIS A 521 -4.55 -15.25 3.28
N ARG A 522 -3.53 -15.38 2.41
CA ARG A 522 -2.45 -14.38 2.34
C ARG A 522 -2.95 -13.03 1.84
N LEU A 523 -3.85 -12.98 0.85
CA LEU A 523 -4.49 -11.73 0.39
C LEU A 523 -5.30 -11.07 1.52
N VAL A 524 -6.11 -11.83 2.26
CA VAL A 524 -6.90 -11.33 3.40
C VAL A 524 -5.97 -10.77 4.50
N TYR A 525 -4.93 -11.51 4.89
CA TYR A 525 -3.99 -11.03 5.90
C TYR A 525 -3.20 -9.78 5.43
N ALA A 526 -2.82 -9.71 4.16
CA ALA A 526 -2.20 -8.51 3.58
C ALA A 526 -3.13 -7.29 3.58
N GLN A 527 -4.46 -7.46 3.44
CA GLN A 527 -5.43 -6.38 3.60
C GLN A 527 -5.53 -5.90 5.05
N VAL A 528 -5.53 -6.83 6.02
CA VAL A 528 -5.48 -6.50 7.46
C VAL A 528 -4.22 -5.72 7.79
N LEU A 529 -3.04 -6.21 7.40
CA LEU A 529 -1.75 -5.50 7.57
C LEU A 529 -1.78 -4.09 6.97
N SER A 530 -2.39 -3.93 5.79
CA SER A 530 -2.46 -2.67 5.05
C SER A 530 -3.46 -1.65 5.61
N SER A 531 -4.35 -2.07 6.51
CA SER A 531 -5.28 -1.17 7.18
C SER A 531 -4.62 -0.31 8.27
N HIS A 532 -3.64 -0.87 8.98
CA HIS A 532 -2.95 -0.19 10.07
C HIS A 532 -1.76 0.64 9.55
N ALA A 533 -1.66 1.89 10.01
CA ALA A 533 -0.72 2.89 9.49
C ALA A 533 0.78 2.58 9.74
N LEU A 534 1.08 1.55 10.52
CA LEU A 534 2.44 1.05 10.76
C LEU A 534 2.75 -0.17 9.88
N THR A 535 1.95 -1.24 9.98
CA THR A 535 2.22 -2.56 9.38
C THR A 535 2.01 -2.66 7.87
N TRP A 536 1.38 -1.69 7.21
CA TRP A 536 1.17 -1.75 5.74
C TRP A 536 2.48 -1.96 4.94
N GLN A 537 3.62 -1.57 5.50
CA GLN A 537 4.96 -1.75 4.91
C GLN A 537 5.39 -3.21 4.74
N ILE A 538 4.82 -4.15 5.50
CA ILE A 538 5.17 -5.58 5.42
C ILE A 538 4.18 -6.41 4.60
N ALA A 539 3.00 -5.87 4.27
CA ALA A 539 2.04 -6.51 3.39
C ALA A 539 2.59 -6.91 2.00
N PRO A 540 3.48 -6.14 1.33
CA PRO A 540 4.03 -6.50 0.02
C PRO A 540 4.79 -7.84 0.02
N ILE A 541 5.38 -8.24 1.15
CA ILE A 541 6.17 -9.47 1.28
C ILE A 541 5.26 -10.71 1.20
N TYR A 542 4.07 -10.63 1.82
CA TYR A 542 3.04 -11.66 1.69
C TYR A 542 2.39 -11.65 0.30
N LEU A 543 2.12 -10.48 -0.26
CA LEU A 543 1.55 -10.33 -1.60
C LEU A 543 2.47 -10.85 -2.71
N MET A 544 3.79 -10.80 -2.54
CA MET A 544 4.74 -11.35 -3.52
C MET A 544 4.69 -12.89 -3.60
N SER A 545 4.19 -13.56 -2.56
CA SER A 545 3.93 -15.02 -2.57
C SER A 545 2.54 -15.40 -3.12
N CYS A 546 1.78 -14.43 -3.67
CA CYS A 546 0.46 -14.64 -4.26
C CYS A 546 0.56 -14.49 -5.79
N THR A 547 0.47 -15.59 -6.53
CA THR A 547 0.87 -15.66 -7.95
C THR A 547 -0.10 -15.03 -8.93
N LYS A 548 -1.37 -14.80 -8.56
CA LYS A 548 -2.40 -14.27 -9.48
C LYS A 548 -2.86 -12.86 -9.11
N GLN A 549 -3.28 -12.65 -7.87
CA GLN A 549 -3.94 -11.43 -7.42
C GLN A 549 -3.04 -10.56 -6.52
N GLY A 550 -1.89 -11.06 -6.08
CA GLY A 550 -0.96 -10.37 -5.18
C GLY A 550 -0.55 -8.98 -5.67
N MET A 551 -0.08 -8.89 -6.92
CA MET A 551 0.39 -7.64 -7.51
C MET A 551 -0.73 -6.64 -7.75
N GLY A 552 -1.88 -7.06 -8.31
CA GLY A 552 -3.04 -6.18 -8.51
C GLY A 552 -3.59 -5.62 -7.20
N LEU A 553 -3.61 -6.44 -6.15
CA LEU A 553 -3.98 -5.98 -4.81
C LEU A 553 -2.93 -5.02 -4.21
N LEU A 554 -1.63 -5.25 -4.44
CA LEU A 554 -0.57 -4.34 -4.02
C LEU A 554 -0.74 -2.94 -4.64
N GLU A 555 -1.01 -2.83 -5.95
CA GLU A 555 -1.27 -1.54 -6.60
C GLU A 555 -2.46 -0.80 -5.96
N ILE A 556 -3.58 -1.50 -5.76
CA ILE A 556 -4.80 -0.96 -5.14
C ILE A 556 -4.54 -0.49 -3.70
N LEU A 557 -3.73 -1.23 -2.94
CA LEU A 557 -3.38 -0.90 -1.55
C LEU A 557 -2.42 0.29 -1.45
N LEU A 558 -1.49 0.45 -2.39
CA LEU A 558 -0.59 1.60 -2.47
C LEU A 558 -1.32 2.88 -2.92
N TYR A 559 -2.24 2.79 -3.89
CA TYR A 559 -3.11 3.91 -4.30
C TYR A 559 -3.97 4.47 -3.14
N LYS A 560 -4.32 3.64 -2.16
CA LYS A 560 -5.13 4.03 -0.99
C LYS A 560 -4.33 4.70 0.13
N GLN A 561 -2.99 4.79 0.04
CA GLN A 561 -2.16 5.35 1.11
C GLN A 561 -2.18 6.89 1.17
N PRO A 562 -2.03 7.49 2.37
CA PRO A 562 -2.15 8.93 2.55
C PRO A 562 -0.92 9.72 2.07
N VAL A 563 -1.02 10.34 0.90
CA VAL A 563 0.03 11.19 0.28
C VAL A 563 0.41 12.47 1.07
N HIS A 564 -0.19 12.72 2.23
CA HIS A 564 -0.01 13.96 3.00
C HIS A 564 1.40 14.13 3.61
N HIS A 565 2.09 13.01 3.85
CA HIS A 565 3.35 12.91 4.58
C HIS A 565 4.49 12.44 3.66
N ASN A 566 5.48 13.31 3.40
CA ASN A 566 6.63 13.00 2.54
C ASN A 566 7.38 11.72 2.97
N LYS A 567 7.45 11.42 4.28
CA LYS A 567 8.09 10.20 4.80
C LYS A 567 7.36 8.92 4.37
N THR A 568 6.02 8.94 4.30
CA THR A 568 5.20 7.82 3.83
C THR A 568 5.32 7.69 2.31
N LEU A 569 5.26 8.82 1.60
CA LEU A 569 5.40 8.88 0.14
C LEU A 569 6.74 8.31 -0.34
N LEU A 570 7.87 8.68 0.29
CA LEU A 570 9.19 8.12 -0.04
C LEU A 570 9.25 6.60 0.16
N LYS A 571 8.57 6.06 1.19
CA LYS A 571 8.48 4.61 1.41
C LYS A 571 7.63 3.89 0.37
N ILE A 572 6.52 4.49 -0.06
CA ILE A 572 5.71 3.98 -1.15
C ILE A 572 6.53 3.92 -2.45
N LEU A 573 7.28 4.98 -2.76
CA LEU A 573 8.10 5.03 -3.97
C LEU A 573 9.26 4.03 -3.94
N GLU A 574 9.86 3.77 -2.79
CA GLU A 574 10.87 2.70 -2.63
C GLU A 574 10.25 1.30 -2.79
N ILE A 575 9.03 1.06 -2.27
CA ILE A 575 8.29 -0.18 -2.54
C ILE A 575 8.00 -0.32 -4.04
N CYS A 576 7.50 0.74 -4.70
CA CYS A 576 7.30 0.71 -6.17
C CYS A 576 8.61 0.43 -6.93
N ARG A 577 9.75 0.93 -6.44
CA ARG A 577 11.08 0.66 -7.04
C ARG A 577 11.54 -0.78 -6.83
N LEU A 578 11.26 -1.39 -5.67
CA LEU A 578 11.63 -2.77 -5.33
C LEU A 578 10.79 -3.82 -6.08
N TYR A 579 9.53 -3.49 -6.41
CA TYR A 579 8.62 -4.37 -7.15
C TYR A 579 8.39 -3.92 -8.62
N GLU A 580 9.28 -3.09 -9.15
CA GLU A 580 9.29 -2.59 -10.55
C GLU A 580 8.02 -1.85 -11.03
N LEU A 581 7.15 -1.42 -10.12
CA LEU A 581 5.89 -0.69 -10.35
C LEU A 581 6.12 0.80 -10.73
N ASN A 582 6.88 1.02 -11.80
CA ASN A 582 7.33 2.33 -12.27
C ASN A 582 6.18 3.26 -12.71
N SER A 583 5.14 2.70 -13.34
CA SER A 583 3.89 3.40 -13.72
C SER A 583 3.19 3.96 -12.49
N LEU A 584 2.86 3.09 -11.53
CA LEU A 584 2.26 3.43 -10.24
C LEU A 584 3.10 4.47 -9.48
N GLY A 585 4.42 4.34 -9.47
CA GLY A 585 5.32 5.32 -8.88
C GLY A 585 5.14 6.72 -9.49
N SER A 586 5.08 6.83 -10.81
CA SER A 586 4.81 8.08 -11.52
C SER A 586 3.42 8.65 -11.17
N ASP A 587 2.38 7.83 -11.13
CA ASP A 587 1.01 8.29 -10.84
C ASP A 587 0.80 8.69 -9.38
N ILE A 588 1.43 8.00 -8.43
CA ILE A 588 1.42 8.41 -7.01
C ILE A 588 2.18 9.75 -6.83
N MET A 589 3.28 9.98 -7.54
CA MET A 589 3.94 11.31 -7.54
C MET A 589 3.03 12.40 -8.14
N LYS A 590 2.28 12.11 -9.22
CA LYS A 590 1.30 13.05 -9.80
C LYS A 590 0.19 13.41 -8.80
N ILE A 591 -0.36 12.41 -8.11
CA ILE A 591 -1.40 12.60 -7.09
C ILE A 591 -0.87 13.46 -5.92
N ALA A 592 0.34 13.14 -5.43
CA ALA A 592 0.99 13.94 -4.40
C ALA A 592 1.24 15.38 -4.84
N GLY A 593 1.73 15.59 -6.07
CA GLY A 593 1.97 16.91 -6.64
C GLY A 593 0.71 17.78 -6.69
N ILE A 594 -0.40 17.24 -7.22
CA ILE A 594 -1.71 17.91 -7.22
C ILE A 594 -2.22 18.17 -5.79
N TYR A 595 -2.05 17.21 -4.88
CA TYR A 595 -2.47 17.36 -3.49
C TYR A 595 -1.73 18.51 -2.80
N HIS A 596 -0.40 18.55 -2.88
CA HIS A 596 0.42 19.64 -2.32
C HIS A 596 0.11 21.00 -2.96
N TRP A 597 -0.12 21.05 -4.28
CA TRP A 597 -0.51 22.27 -5.00
C TRP A 597 -1.85 22.83 -4.50
N LYS A 598 -2.88 21.99 -4.39
CA LYS A 598 -4.21 22.38 -3.87
C LYS A 598 -4.16 22.87 -2.42
N HIS A 599 -3.26 22.34 -1.59
CA HIS A 599 -3.11 22.70 -0.17
C HIS A 599 -2.05 23.80 0.04
N GLY A 600 -1.88 24.71 -0.93
CA GLY A 600 -1.01 25.89 -0.83
C GLY A 600 0.51 25.62 -0.84
N ARG A 601 0.95 24.36 -0.68
CA ARG A 601 2.35 23.93 -0.69
C ARG A 601 2.90 23.82 -2.13
N LYS A 602 2.79 24.92 -2.88
CA LYS A 602 3.07 25.05 -4.32
C LYS A 602 4.42 24.45 -4.74
N GLY A 603 5.49 24.78 -4.00
CA GLY A 603 6.84 24.26 -4.26
C GLY A 603 6.94 22.74 -4.21
N ALA A 604 6.46 22.12 -3.12
CA ALA A 604 6.39 20.67 -3.01
C ALA A 604 5.48 20.04 -4.09
N GLY A 605 4.41 20.75 -4.51
CA GLY A 605 3.55 20.32 -5.60
C GLY A 605 4.29 20.22 -6.94
N VAL A 606 5.07 21.24 -7.29
CA VAL A 606 5.88 21.27 -8.52
C VAL A 606 7.06 20.31 -8.45
N PHE A 607 7.73 20.18 -7.31
CA PHE A 607 8.79 19.17 -7.10
C PHE A 607 8.30 17.75 -7.44
N TRP A 608 7.16 17.31 -6.89
CA TRP A 608 6.64 15.97 -7.18
C TRP A 608 6.19 15.80 -8.64
N LEU A 609 5.63 16.85 -9.27
CA LEU A 609 5.29 16.81 -10.70
C LEU A 609 6.53 16.76 -11.62
N GLN A 610 7.64 17.40 -11.23
CA GLN A 610 8.93 17.29 -11.91
C GLN A 610 9.51 15.87 -11.81
N GLN A 611 9.48 15.25 -10.62
CA GLN A 611 9.91 13.85 -10.47
C GLN A 611 9.02 12.88 -11.27
N ALA A 612 7.71 13.17 -11.36
CA ALA A 612 6.75 12.39 -12.14
C ALA A 612 6.85 12.57 -13.66
N GLN A 613 7.63 13.56 -14.14
CA GLN A 613 7.75 13.95 -15.56
C GLN A 613 6.43 14.43 -16.20
N ASP A 614 5.53 15.03 -15.41
CA ASP A 614 4.23 15.52 -15.89
C ASP A 614 4.34 16.92 -16.52
N GLU A 615 4.99 17.00 -17.68
CA GLU A 615 5.17 18.26 -18.42
C GLU A 615 3.86 18.97 -18.73
N ALA A 616 2.78 18.23 -18.99
CA ALA A 616 1.47 18.79 -19.31
C ALA A 616 0.90 19.59 -18.12
N ARG A 617 1.00 19.09 -16.89
CA ARG A 617 0.56 19.82 -15.70
C ARG A 617 1.56 20.90 -15.28
N LEU A 618 2.87 20.66 -15.42
CA LEU A 618 3.90 21.66 -15.16
C LEU A 618 3.77 22.89 -16.08
N ASN A 619 3.49 22.69 -17.37
CA ASN A 619 3.28 23.79 -18.32
C ASN A 619 1.97 24.55 -18.06
N ARG A 620 0.89 23.87 -17.62
CA ARG A 620 -0.34 24.55 -17.15
C ARG A 620 -0.10 25.38 -15.88
N ILE A 621 0.74 24.91 -14.96
CA ILE A 621 1.17 25.68 -13.78
C ILE A 621 1.99 26.89 -14.19
N ALA A 622 2.94 26.72 -15.13
CA ALA A 622 3.72 27.85 -15.67
C ALA A 622 2.80 28.89 -16.35
N GLN A 623 1.79 28.46 -17.11
CA GLN A 623 0.77 29.35 -17.70
C GLN A 623 0.00 30.14 -16.63
N GLN A 624 -0.47 29.50 -15.56
CA GLN A 624 -1.15 30.19 -14.45
C GLN A 624 -0.22 31.22 -13.75
N LEU A 625 1.07 30.92 -13.63
CA LEU A 625 2.06 31.86 -13.10
C LEU A 625 2.33 33.02 -14.09
N PHE A 626 2.38 32.76 -15.40
CA PHE A 626 2.49 33.80 -16.43
C PHE A 626 1.28 34.75 -16.41
N ASP A 627 0.07 34.23 -16.19
CA ASP A 627 -1.16 35.03 -16.12
C ASP A 627 -1.21 35.93 -14.88
N PHE A 628 -0.51 35.55 -13.81
CA PHE A 628 -0.33 36.37 -12.60
C PHE A 628 0.74 37.46 -12.82
N VAL A 629 1.92 37.08 -13.32
CA VAL A 629 3.03 38.01 -13.58
C VAL A 629 2.66 39.07 -14.63
N GLY A 630 2.07 38.65 -15.75
CA GLY A 630 1.79 39.53 -16.88
C GLY A 630 0.80 40.66 -16.60
N LYS A 631 0.02 40.57 -15.51
CA LYS A 631 -0.97 41.56 -15.07
C LYS A 631 -0.46 42.51 -13.98
N SER A 632 0.77 42.32 -13.49
CA SER A 632 1.27 43.03 -12.32
C SER A 632 2.62 43.71 -12.59
N ILE A 633 2.61 45.04 -12.62
CA ILE A 633 3.76 45.89 -13.03
C ILE A 633 4.44 46.52 -11.79
N CYS A 634 4.01 46.17 -10.57
CA CYS A 634 4.47 46.79 -9.32
C CYS A 634 5.53 45.94 -8.60
N ASP A 635 6.54 46.60 -8.01
CA ASP A 635 7.65 45.90 -7.36
C ASP A 635 7.23 45.05 -6.14
N GLU A 636 6.11 45.36 -5.50
CA GLU A 636 5.57 44.55 -4.39
C GLU A 636 4.96 43.21 -4.86
N SER A 637 4.40 43.13 -6.07
CA SER A 637 3.95 41.84 -6.62
C SER A 637 5.12 41.03 -7.18
N PHE A 638 6.20 41.69 -7.62
CA PHE A 638 7.45 41.01 -7.98
C PHE A 638 8.01 40.22 -6.79
N LYS A 639 8.15 40.82 -5.59
CA LYS A 639 8.63 40.12 -4.37
C LYS A 639 7.77 38.89 -4.01
N GLN A 640 6.44 39.01 -4.12
CA GLN A 640 5.52 37.91 -3.84
C GLN A 640 5.69 36.75 -4.82
N TRP A 641 5.94 37.05 -6.10
CA TRP A 641 6.20 36.04 -7.13
C TRP A 641 7.63 35.48 -7.07
N GLU A 642 8.63 36.29 -6.75
CA GLU A 642 10.02 35.89 -6.51
C GLU A 642 10.11 34.78 -5.45
N GLY A 643 9.48 34.99 -4.28
CA GLY A 643 9.39 33.98 -3.23
C GLY A 643 8.63 32.71 -3.67
N LEU A 644 7.64 32.84 -4.57
CA LEU A 644 6.98 31.67 -5.16
C LEU A 644 7.92 30.87 -6.08
N ILE A 645 8.78 31.52 -6.88
CA ILE A 645 9.77 30.86 -7.75
C ILE A 645 10.87 30.17 -6.95
N GLU A 646 11.35 30.80 -5.88
CA GLU A 646 12.37 30.21 -5.02
C GLU A 646 11.88 28.93 -4.34
N LEU A 647 10.58 28.84 -4.05
CA LEU A 647 9.92 27.61 -3.62
C LEU A 647 9.77 26.55 -4.72
N LEU A 648 9.85 26.88 -6.02
CA LEU A 648 9.76 25.89 -7.11
C LEU A 648 11.03 25.04 -7.27
N GLY A 649 12.18 25.59 -6.86
CA GLY A 649 13.48 24.91 -6.91
C GLY A 649 14.11 24.83 -8.32
N SER A 650 15.40 25.12 -8.42
CA SER A 650 16.18 25.04 -9.66
C SER A 650 16.53 23.59 -10.03
N GLY A 651 15.52 22.76 -10.27
CA GLY A 651 15.67 21.35 -10.60
C GLY A 651 16.27 21.12 -11.99
N VAL A 652 17.19 20.16 -12.10
CA VAL A 652 17.90 19.79 -13.35
C VAL A 652 16.97 19.22 -14.44
N ARG A 653 15.70 18.92 -14.11
CA ARG A 653 14.66 18.40 -15.01
C ARG A 653 13.42 19.31 -14.96
N SER A 654 13.60 20.58 -15.25
CA SER A 654 12.52 21.57 -15.28
C SER A 654 11.85 21.63 -16.65
N ALA A 655 10.52 21.63 -16.69
CA ALA A 655 9.77 21.90 -17.92
C ALA A 655 10.07 23.34 -18.41
N GLY A 656 10.23 23.55 -19.72
CA GLY A 656 10.74 24.82 -20.29
C GLY A 656 9.99 26.08 -19.85
N GLY A 657 8.68 26.00 -19.57
CA GLY A 657 7.91 27.11 -19.01
C GLY A 657 8.35 27.53 -17.60
N LEU A 658 8.74 26.57 -16.75
CA LEU A 658 9.27 26.83 -15.42
C LEU A 658 10.73 27.32 -15.48
N GLU A 659 11.53 26.76 -16.40
CA GLU A 659 12.89 27.23 -16.65
C GLU A 659 12.93 28.72 -17.04
N PHE A 660 11.99 29.16 -17.90
CA PHE A 660 11.82 30.57 -18.24
C PHE A 660 11.43 31.44 -17.03
N LEU A 661 10.58 30.98 -16.09
CA LEU A 661 10.26 31.74 -14.86
C LEU A 661 11.54 32.03 -14.04
N HIS A 662 12.42 31.03 -13.86
CA HIS A 662 13.70 31.22 -13.17
C HIS A 662 14.60 32.22 -13.90
N LYS A 663 14.79 32.06 -15.21
CA LYS A 663 15.61 32.98 -16.03
C LYS A 663 15.05 34.41 -16.04
N TYR A 664 13.72 34.59 -16.03
CA TYR A 664 13.07 35.90 -15.95
C TYR A 664 13.29 36.55 -14.57
N ARG A 665 13.20 35.80 -13.47
CA ARG A 665 13.56 36.28 -12.13
C ARG A 665 15.00 36.77 -12.09
N ASP A 666 15.93 35.99 -12.64
CA ASP A 666 17.36 36.29 -12.56
C ASP A 666 17.74 37.52 -13.41
N PHE A 667 17.09 37.69 -14.57
CA PHE A 667 17.12 38.94 -15.33
C PHE A 667 16.57 40.12 -14.52
N LYS A 668 15.40 39.99 -13.88
CA LYS A 668 14.81 41.06 -13.06
C LYS A 668 15.68 41.43 -11.84
N LYS A 669 16.31 40.45 -11.17
CA LYS A 669 17.30 40.71 -10.09
C LYS A 669 18.51 41.48 -10.61
N SER A 670 19.06 41.09 -11.76
CA SER A 670 20.15 41.82 -12.42
C SER A 670 19.73 43.25 -12.82
N LEU A 671 18.51 43.42 -13.33
CA LEU A 671 17.95 44.72 -13.69
C LEU A 671 17.79 45.64 -12.45
N GLN A 672 17.34 45.09 -11.32
CA GLN A 672 17.24 45.83 -10.06
C GLN A 672 18.61 46.28 -9.53
N GLN A 673 19.63 45.41 -9.59
CA GLN A 673 21.00 45.78 -9.21
C GLN A 673 21.55 46.98 -10.01
N VAL A 674 21.17 47.10 -11.28
CA VAL A 674 21.53 48.25 -12.15
C VAL A 674 20.72 49.52 -11.82
N HIS A 675 19.57 49.39 -11.16
CA HIS A 675 18.83 50.54 -10.62
C HIS A 675 19.44 51.03 -9.30
N ASP A 676 19.86 50.11 -8.44
CA ASP A 676 20.43 50.41 -7.12
C ASP A 676 21.93 50.80 -7.18
N GLY A 677 22.65 50.46 -8.26
CA GLY A 677 24.06 50.80 -8.43
C GLY A 677 24.56 50.84 -9.89
N LYS A 678 25.38 51.85 -10.22
CA LYS A 678 25.97 52.04 -11.56
C LYS A 678 27.23 51.19 -11.81
N THR A 679 27.13 49.87 -11.76
CA THR A 679 28.24 48.99 -12.18
C THR A 679 28.05 48.51 -13.62
N ILE A 680 29.03 48.80 -14.48
CA ILE A 680 29.00 48.43 -15.92
C ILE A 680 28.88 46.91 -16.09
N ASP A 681 29.51 46.14 -15.20
CA ASP A 681 29.49 44.68 -15.28
C ASP A 681 28.14 44.07 -14.88
N ALA A 682 27.39 44.68 -13.95
CA ALA A 682 26.00 44.28 -13.69
C ALA A 682 25.08 44.64 -14.86
N ALA A 683 25.32 45.77 -15.52
CA ALA A 683 24.59 46.14 -16.75
C ALA A 683 24.89 45.17 -17.90
N ARG A 684 26.13 44.68 -18.02
CA ARG A 684 26.49 43.60 -18.96
C ARG A 684 25.79 42.28 -18.59
N GLN A 685 25.83 41.86 -17.32
CA GLN A 685 25.19 40.63 -16.84
C GLN A 685 23.66 40.63 -17.05
N ALA A 686 23.01 41.79 -16.87
CA ALA A 686 21.59 41.97 -17.18
C ALA A 686 21.29 41.84 -18.68
N VAL A 687 22.17 42.38 -19.54
CA VAL A 687 22.07 42.26 -21.01
C VAL A 687 22.31 40.83 -21.50
N GLU A 688 23.31 40.13 -20.95
CA GLU A 688 23.56 38.71 -21.23
C GLU A 688 22.36 37.85 -20.84
N SER A 689 21.75 38.12 -19.67
CA SER A 689 20.54 37.46 -19.20
C SER A 689 19.32 37.72 -20.11
N LEU A 690 19.14 38.96 -20.58
CA LEU A 690 18.11 39.33 -21.55
C LEU A 690 18.28 38.59 -22.88
N ILE A 691 19.51 38.51 -23.40
CA ILE A 691 19.81 37.81 -24.65
C ILE A 691 19.62 36.29 -24.50
N LEU A 692 19.97 35.71 -23.35
CA LEU A 692 19.73 34.30 -23.05
C LEU A 692 18.22 33.97 -22.99
N LEU A 693 17.41 34.87 -22.43
CA LEU A 693 15.95 34.78 -22.47
C LEU A 693 15.40 34.89 -23.90
N MET A 694 15.83 35.89 -24.67
CA MET A 694 15.30 36.18 -26.01
C MET A 694 15.80 35.19 -27.09
N ARG A 695 16.87 34.41 -26.81
CA ARG A 695 17.30 33.26 -27.62
C ARG A 695 16.53 31.97 -27.31
N ASN A 696 15.90 31.84 -26.14
CA ASN A 696 15.20 30.60 -25.75
C ASN A 696 13.86 30.47 -26.50
N PRO A 697 13.61 29.42 -27.31
CA PRO A 697 12.34 29.23 -28.01
C PRO A 697 11.14 29.03 -27.07
N SER A 698 11.37 28.65 -25.80
CA SER A 698 10.30 28.50 -24.80
C SER A 698 9.80 29.83 -24.20
N THR A 699 10.43 30.97 -24.52
CA THR A 699 10.06 32.30 -23.99
C THR A 699 8.74 32.79 -24.60
N PRO A 700 7.63 32.91 -23.83
CA PRO A 700 6.32 33.20 -24.40
C PRO A 700 6.23 34.60 -25.04
N GLN A 701 5.63 34.69 -26.23
CA GLN A 701 5.56 35.92 -27.04
C GLN A 701 5.03 37.15 -26.28
N ARG A 702 4.04 36.95 -25.40
CA ARG A 702 3.49 38.01 -24.54
C ARG A 702 4.51 38.74 -23.66
N PHE A 703 5.64 38.10 -23.32
CA PHE A 703 6.69 38.72 -22.51
C PHE A 703 7.76 39.45 -23.32
N TRP A 704 7.81 39.30 -24.65
CA TRP A 704 8.86 39.90 -25.48
C TRP A 704 8.83 41.43 -25.41
N LEU A 705 7.64 42.05 -25.49
CA LEU A 705 7.51 43.51 -25.38
C LEU A 705 7.73 44.03 -23.95
N PRO A 706 7.14 43.44 -22.88
CA PRO A 706 7.50 43.77 -21.49
C PRO A 706 8.99 43.69 -21.17
N LEU A 707 9.67 42.59 -21.53
CA LEU A 707 11.11 42.41 -21.29
C LEU A 707 11.94 43.53 -21.94
N LEU A 708 11.63 43.88 -23.18
CA LEU A 708 12.34 44.95 -23.89
C LEU A 708 11.99 46.35 -23.37
N HIS A 709 10.77 46.56 -22.89
CA HIS A 709 10.33 47.82 -22.27
C HIS A 709 11.02 48.04 -20.91
N ASP A 710 11.06 47.01 -20.06
CA ASP A 710 11.80 47.03 -18.80
C ASP A 710 13.30 47.27 -19.02
N SER A 711 13.82 46.76 -20.14
CA SER A 711 15.22 46.93 -20.55
C SER A 711 15.57 48.31 -21.12
N LEU A 712 14.62 49.25 -21.28
CA LEU A 712 14.87 50.53 -21.98
C LEU A 712 16.10 51.31 -21.47
N LYS A 713 16.41 51.25 -20.16
CA LYS A 713 17.60 51.89 -19.57
C LYS A 713 18.92 51.20 -19.98
N LEU A 714 18.91 49.88 -20.18
CA LEU A 714 20.05 49.11 -20.70
C LEU A 714 20.21 49.35 -22.20
N LEU A 715 19.10 49.38 -22.96
CA LEU A 715 19.10 49.64 -24.40
C LEU A 715 19.55 51.07 -24.76
N SER A 716 19.41 52.02 -23.84
CA SER A 716 19.80 53.43 -24.01
C SER A 716 21.05 53.84 -23.20
N TRP A 717 21.86 52.87 -22.75
CA TRP A 717 23.01 53.12 -21.87
C TRP A 717 23.96 54.19 -22.43
N GLN A 718 24.21 55.26 -21.68
CA GLN A 718 24.80 56.47 -22.26
C GLN A 718 26.28 56.34 -22.62
N GLU A 719 27.07 55.59 -21.84
CA GLU A 719 28.54 55.58 -21.98
C GLU A 719 29.01 54.82 -23.24
N ARG A 720 28.56 53.57 -23.41
CA ARG A 720 28.82 52.70 -24.58
C ARG A 720 27.61 51.79 -24.85
N PRO A 721 27.40 51.34 -26.11
CA PRO A 721 26.41 50.31 -26.42
C PRO A 721 26.77 49.00 -25.69
N LEU A 722 25.80 48.42 -24.96
CA LEU A 722 25.99 47.16 -24.22
C LEU A 722 25.67 45.91 -25.04
N LEU A 723 24.99 46.06 -26.17
CA LEU A 723 24.64 44.99 -27.10
C LEU A 723 25.47 45.09 -28.38
N SER A 724 25.89 43.96 -28.93
CA SER A 724 26.47 43.90 -30.28
C SER A 724 25.44 44.14 -31.39
N VAL A 725 25.91 44.31 -32.63
CA VAL A 725 25.06 44.43 -33.82
C VAL A 725 24.22 43.16 -34.06
N SER A 726 24.78 41.97 -33.88
CA SER A 726 24.06 40.71 -34.06
C SER A 726 22.98 40.50 -33.00
N GLU A 727 23.22 40.91 -31.76
CA GLU A 727 22.24 40.85 -30.67
C GLU A 727 21.14 41.91 -30.82
N THR A 728 21.50 43.12 -31.23
CA THR A 728 20.50 44.17 -31.52
C THR A 728 19.60 43.74 -32.70
N ASN A 729 20.16 43.12 -33.74
CA ASN A 729 19.39 42.56 -34.85
C ASN A 729 18.49 41.39 -34.42
N LEU A 730 18.94 40.52 -33.50
CA LEU A 730 18.09 39.46 -32.92
C LEU A 730 16.87 40.04 -32.21
N LEU A 731 17.05 41.09 -31.39
CA LEU A 731 15.95 41.74 -30.68
C LEU A 731 15.00 42.47 -31.65
N LEU A 732 15.53 43.11 -32.69
CA LEU A 732 14.72 43.73 -33.76
C LEU A 732 13.90 42.69 -34.53
N ASN A 733 14.49 41.53 -34.87
CA ASN A 733 13.77 40.44 -35.54
C ASN A 733 12.63 39.90 -34.67
N LYS A 734 12.86 39.69 -33.36
CA LYS A 734 11.80 39.27 -32.42
C LYS A 734 10.70 40.32 -32.25
N LEU A 735 11.04 41.60 -32.29
CA LEU A 735 10.05 42.68 -32.29
C LEU A 735 9.25 42.73 -33.60
N GLN A 736 9.90 42.45 -34.74
CA GLN A 736 9.22 42.34 -36.04
C GLN A 736 8.25 41.15 -36.07
N GLU A 737 8.69 39.96 -35.61
CA GLU A 737 7.83 38.78 -35.41
C GLU A 737 6.60 39.10 -34.55
N LEU A 738 6.77 39.84 -33.44
CA LEU A 738 5.65 40.28 -32.60
C LEU A 738 4.70 41.24 -33.33
N SER A 739 5.22 42.17 -34.13
CA SER A 739 4.35 43.06 -34.92
C SER A 739 3.58 42.33 -36.03
N MET A 740 4.09 41.21 -36.53
CA MET A 740 3.35 40.33 -37.44
C MET A 740 2.33 39.45 -36.69
N SER A 741 2.62 38.99 -35.47
CA SER A 741 1.67 38.17 -34.69
C SER A 741 0.49 38.98 -34.15
N ARG A 742 0.63 40.30 -33.94
CA ARG A 742 -0.47 41.25 -33.67
C ARG A 742 -1.60 41.25 -34.71
N LEU A 743 -1.36 40.73 -35.92
CA LEU A 743 -2.35 40.65 -37.00
C LEU A 743 -3.23 39.39 -36.92
N ARG A 744 -3.04 38.51 -35.92
CA ARG A 744 -3.82 37.29 -35.71
C ARG A 744 -4.95 37.52 -34.70
N PRO A 745 -6.14 36.90 -34.88
CA PRO A 745 -7.29 37.10 -33.99
C PRO A 745 -7.03 36.61 -32.55
N ASP A 746 -6.17 35.60 -32.36
CA ASP A 746 -5.86 35.02 -31.05
C ASP A 746 -4.76 35.78 -30.28
N PHE A 747 -4.35 36.96 -30.74
CA PHE A 747 -3.26 37.72 -30.12
C PHE A 747 -3.72 38.44 -28.84
N CYS A 748 -3.20 37.99 -27.70
CA CYS A 748 -3.41 38.65 -26.41
C CYS A 748 -2.35 39.75 -26.21
N GLU A 749 -2.78 41.02 -26.24
CA GLU A 749 -1.90 42.18 -26.04
C GLU A 749 -1.52 42.35 -24.56
N ALA A 750 -0.31 42.86 -24.31
CA ALA A 750 0.21 43.08 -22.96
C ALA A 750 -0.23 44.45 -22.40
N ASP A 751 -0.48 44.51 -21.09
CA ASP A 751 -0.89 45.72 -20.37
C ASP A 751 0.24 46.77 -20.30
N LEU A 752 0.51 47.46 -21.42
CA LEU A 752 1.57 48.46 -21.56
C LEU A 752 1.06 49.75 -22.23
N PRO A 753 1.71 50.91 -22.01
CA PRO A 753 1.39 52.13 -22.74
C PRO A 753 1.54 51.93 -24.25
N PRO A 754 0.67 52.49 -25.10
CA PRO A 754 0.75 52.31 -26.55
C PRO A 754 2.06 52.85 -27.16
N GLN A 755 2.75 53.75 -26.46
CA GLN A 755 4.07 54.26 -26.85
C GLN A 755 5.19 53.21 -26.66
N ALA A 756 5.02 52.18 -25.82
CA ALA A 756 6.08 51.24 -25.43
C ALA A 756 6.79 50.60 -26.65
N LEU A 757 6.03 50.16 -27.66
CA LEU A 757 6.58 49.56 -28.89
C LEU A 757 7.44 50.55 -29.69
N SER A 758 7.05 51.83 -29.73
CA SER A 758 7.83 52.87 -30.43
C SER A 758 9.07 53.29 -29.63
N SER A 759 8.98 53.38 -28.30
CA SER A 759 10.14 53.62 -27.43
C SER A 759 11.20 52.51 -27.53
N VAL A 760 10.79 51.25 -27.55
CA VAL A 760 11.71 50.10 -27.71
C VAL A 760 12.35 50.10 -29.11
N ARG A 761 11.57 50.33 -30.18
CA ARG A 761 12.10 50.45 -31.55
C ARG A 761 13.15 51.56 -31.64
N LEU A 762 12.86 52.74 -31.07
CA LEU A 762 13.78 53.88 -31.06
C LEU A 762 15.06 53.58 -30.27
N ALA A 763 14.96 52.93 -29.10
CA ALA A 763 16.12 52.54 -28.31
C ALA A 763 17.03 51.53 -29.04
N LEU A 764 16.43 50.49 -29.64
CA LEU A 764 17.18 49.49 -30.42
C LEU A 764 17.84 50.10 -31.67
N ALA A 765 17.14 50.96 -32.42
CA ALA A 765 17.71 51.65 -33.57
C ALA A 765 18.86 52.61 -33.18
N THR A 766 18.69 53.36 -32.09
CA THR A 766 19.74 54.23 -31.54
C THR A 766 20.97 53.43 -31.12
N ASN A 767 20.78 52.28 -30.48
CA ASN A 767 21.86 51.39 -30.06
C ASN A 767 22.56 50.74 -31.26
N LEU A 768 21.82 50.29 -32.28
CA LEU A 768 22.35 49.72 -33.52
C LEU A 768 23.28 50.74 -34.23
N GLY A 769 22.81 51.97 -34.39
CA GLY A 769 23.61 53.05 -34.98
C GLY A 769 24.91 53.31 -34.21
N ARG A 770 24.84 53.32 -32.87
CA ARG A 770 26.03 53.50 -32.00
C ARG A 770 27.01 52.32 -32.07
N ALA A 771 26.52 51.08 -32.06
CA ALA A 771 27.36 49.89 -32.20
C ALA A 771 28.07 49.84 -33.57
N ILE A 772 27.38 50.22 -34.65
CA ILE A 772 27.98 50.33 -35.99
C ILE A 772 29.06 51.43 -36.04
N LEU A 773 28.85 52.55 -35.33
CA LEU A 773 29.83 53.64 -35.24
C LEU A 773 31.08 53.24 -34.44
N GLU A 774 30.95 52.50 -33.33
CA GLU A 774 32.11 51.96 -32.61
C GLU A 774 32.89 50.93 -33.45
N ILE A 775 32.20 50.03 -34.17
CA ILE A 775 32.84 49.03 -35.04
C ILE A 775 33.60 49.67 -36.21
N LYS A 776 33.12 50.79 -36.77
CA LYS A 776 33.70 51.42 -37.97
C LYS A 776 34.55 52.67 -37.70
N GLY A 777 34.57 53.22 -36.49
CA GLY A 777 35.39 54.38 -36.11
C GLY A 777 35.08 55.69 -36.87
N ILE A 778 33.86 55.84 -37.39
CA ILE A 778 33.49 56.93 -38.30
C ILE A 778 33.16 58.21 -37.52
N LYS A 779 33.74 59.34 -37.94
CA LYS A 779 33.48 60.66 -37.34
C LYS A 779 32.04 61.14 -37.53
N LEU A 780 31.56 61.88 -36.53
CA LEU A 780 30.16 62.31 -36.31
C LEU A 780 29.43 62.96 -37.52
N GLY A 781 30.16 63.55 -38.48
CA GLY A 781 29.56 64.24 -39.63
C GLY A 781 28.69 63.35 -40.54
N THR A 782 29.06 62.07 -40.71
CA THR A 782 28.32 61.13 -41.58
C THR A 782 26.95 60.75 -41.00
N VAL A 783 26.78 60.86 -39.69
CA VAL A 783 25.60 60.41 -38.94
C VAL A 783 24.34 61.19 -39.35
N ILE A 784 24.45 62.51 -39.51
CA ILE A 784 23.32 63.40 -39.83
C ILE A 784 22.71 63.07 -41.21
N ILE A 785 23.51 62.55 -42.15
CA ILE A 785 23.07 62.19 -43.49
C ILE A 785 22.39 60.81 -43.48
N LEU A 786 23.01 59.81 -42.85
CA LEU A 786 22.47 58.45 -42.78
C LEU A 786 21.17 58.39 -41.97
N CYS A 787 21.10 59.01 -40.79
CA CYS A 787 19.88 59.00 -39.99
C CYS A 787 18.71 59.71 -40.69
N LYS A 788 18.96 60.70 -41.56
CA LYS A 788 17.90 61.31 -42.39
C LYS A 788 17.42 60.38 -43.51
N LEU A 789 18.31 59.62 -44.13
CA LEU A 789 17.95 58.62 -45.15
C LEU A 789 17.14 57.45 -44.55
N GLU A 790 17.57 56.88 -43.42
CA GLU A 790 16.77 55.86 -42.70
C GLU A 790 15.43 56.41 -42.23
N SER A 791 15.38 57.65 -41.72
CA SER A 791 14.11 58.28 -41.32
C SER A 791 13.14 58.43 -42.50
N MET A 792 13.63 58.78 -43.70
CA MET A 792 12.78 58.85 -44.90
C MET A 792 12.33 57.47 -45.37
N LEU A 793 13.20 56.46 -45.35
CA LEU A 793 12.84 55.08 -45.72
C LEU A 793 11.75 54.51 -44.79
N TRP A 794 11.88 54.72 -43.47
CA TRP A 794 10.83 54.34 -42.51
C TRP A 794 9.55 55.16 -42.67
N PHE A 795 9.63 56.44 -43.05
CA PHE A 795 8.44 57.26 -43.28
C PHE A 795 7.65 56.76 -44.50
N CYS A 796 8.32 56.37 -45.58
CA CYS A 796 7.68 55.73 -46.73
C CYS A 796 7.00 54.40 -46.35
N TRP A 797 7.71 53.51 -45.66
CA TRP A 797 7.16 52.21 -45.24
C TRP A 797 5.99 52.34 -44.25
N SER A 798 6.00 53.37 -43.41
CA SER A 798 4.86 53.71 -42.54
C SER A 798 3.67 54.31 -43.31
N LEU A 799 3.91 54.90 -44.49
CA LEU A 799 2.86 55.42 -45.37
C LEU A 799 2.13 54.28 -46.10
N ASP A 800 2.87 53.28 -46.61
CA ASP A 800 2.31 52.05 -47.19
C ASP A 800 1.36 51.34 -46.22
N PHE A 801 1.80 51.19 -44.96
CA PHE A 801 0.97 50.60 -43.90
C PHE A 801 -0.28 51.44 -43.59
N SER A 802 -0.16 52.77 -43.61
CA SER A 802 -1.27 53.69 -43.33
C SER A 802 -2.34 53.69 -44.42
N LEU A 803 -1.94 53.54 -45.69
CA LEU A 803 -2.84 53.40 -46.83
C LEU A 803 -3.58 52.06 -46.82
N GLY A 804 -2.90 50.97 -46.44
CA GLY A 804 -3.52 49.65 -46.28
C GLY A 804 -4.64 49.61 -45.22
N VAL A 805 -4.51 50.40 -44.15
CA VAL A 805 -5.51 50.48 -43.06
C VAL A 805 -6.79 51.22 -43.47
N LEU A 806 -6.75 52.07 -44.50
CA LEU A 806 -7.90 52.90 -44.93
C LEU A 806 -8.79 52.28 -46.02
N GLY A 807 -8.50 51.06 -46.49
CA GLY A 807 -9.40 50.28 -47.35
C GLY A 807 -9.65 50.85 -48.76
N LEU A 808 -8.91 51.88 -49.18
CA LEU A 808 -9.01 52.46 -50.52
C LEU A 808 -8.35 51.56 -51.56
N ARG A 809 -9.16 50.95 -52.44
CA ARG A 809 -8.67 50.32 -53.68
C ARG A 809 -8.10 51.41 -54.61
N ALA A 810 -6.79 51.64 -54.53
CA ALA A 810 -6.07 52.40 -55.54
C ALA A 810 -6.08 51.66 -56.88
N VAL A 811 -6.27 52.41 -57.96
CA VAL A 811 -6.27 51.93 -59.35
C VAL A 811 -4.90 52.20 -59.98
N ASP A 812 -4.52 51.35 -60.94
CA ASP A 812 -3.29 51.37 -61.75
C ASP A 812 -1.92 51.23 -61.04
N GLY A 813 -1.25 50.11 -61.31
CA GLY A 813 0.10 49.80 -60.80
C GLY A 813 1.25 50.61 -61.43
N SER A 814 0.97 51.68 -62.18
CA SER A 814 1.96 52.49 -62.89
C SER A 814 2.76 53.43 -61.98
N CYS A 815 2.25 53.77 -60.79
CA CYS A 815 2.97 54.60 -59.82
C CYS A 815 4.09 53.84 -59.08
N PHE A 816 3.91 52.54 -58.78
CA PHE A 816 4.89 51.75 -58.03
C PHE A 816 6.23 51.61 -58.77
N ALA A 817 6.20 51.21 -60.03
CA ALA A 817 7.39 51.06 -60.87
C ALA A 817 8.20 52.37 -61.00
N LEU A 818 7.52 53.53 -60.97
CA LEU A 818 8.15 54.84 -61.11
C LEU A 818 8.87 55.29 -59.82
N ILE A 819 8.35 54.86 -58.65
CA ILE A 819 9.00 55.08 -57.34
C ILE A 819 10.22 54.17 -57.19
N GLU A 820 10.13 52.88 -57.53
CA GLU A 820 11.28 51.97 -57.51
C GLU A 820 12.40 52.44 -58.44
N LEU A 821 12.07 52.94 -59.64
CA LEU A 821 13.05 53.49 -60.58
C LEU A 821 13.81 54.69 -60.00
N ILE A 822 13.13 55.62 -59.33
CA ILE A 822 13.74 56.81 -58.72
C ILE A 822 14.62 56.44 -57.52
N ILE A 823 14.19 55.46 -56.71
CA ILE A 823 14.98 54.93 -55.59
C ILE A 823 16.24 54.22 -56.11
N GLY A 824 16.10 53.34 -57.10
CA GLY A 824 17.22 52.64 -57.74
C GLY A 824 18.25 53.60 -58.36
N LEU A 825 17.80 54.61 -59.09
CA LEU A 825 18.67 55.66 -59.66
C LEU A 825 19.38 56.49 -58.58
N SER A 826 18.71 56.79 -57.47
CA SER A 826 19.31 57.53 -56.35
C SER A 826 20.39 56.70 -55.64
N ILE A 827 20.13 55.42 -55.41
CA ILE A 827 21.09 54.48 -54.79
C ILE A 827 22.30 54.26 -55.72
N ALA A 828 22.07 54.06 -57.02
CA ALA A 828 23.14 53.95 -58.02
C ALA A 828 24.01 55.21 -58.09
N ALA A 829 23.41 56.41 -58.06
CA ALA A 829 24.13 57.68 -58.06
C ALA A 829 24.97 57.91 -56.78
N GLN A 830 24.52 57.41 -55.63
CA GLN A 830 25.29 57.46 -54.38
C GLN A 830 26.41 56.42 -54.34
N LEU A 831 26.16 55.18 -54.80
CA LEU A 831 27.20 54.14 -54.93
C LEU A 831 28.31 54.57 -55.90
N MET A 832 27.96 55.15 -57.06
CA MET A 832 28.94 55.70 -58.02
C MET A 832 29.83 56.79 -57.40
N ARG A 833 29.29 57.65 -56.54
CA ARG A 833 30.08 58.67 -55.82
C ARG A 833 30.96 58.08 -54.72
N TYR A 834 30.52 57.00 -54.08
CA TYR A 834 31.30 56.29 -53.06
C TYR A 834 32.48 55.53 -53.70
N TYR A 835 32.23 54.78 -54.78
CA TYR A 835 33.27 54.02 -55.49
C TYR A 835 34.36 54.90 -56.10
N ASN A 836 33.99 56.03 -56.71
CA ASN A 836 34.97 56.99 -57.27
C ASN A 836 35.86 57.67 -56.23
N HIS A 837 35.55 57.58 -54.92
CA HIS A 837 36.32 58.25 -53.87
C HIS A 837 37.32 57.36 -53.13
N HIS A 838 37.25 56.03 -53.32
CA HIS A 838 38.14 55.05 -52.69
C HIS A 838 38.58 53.97 -53.69
N HIS A 839 39.76 54.16 -54.29
CA HIS A 839 40.41 53.18 -55.17
C HIS A 839 40.76 51.86 -54.43
N LEU A 840 39.83 50.89 -54.44
CA LEU A 840 40.13 49.47 -54.22
C LEU A 840 39.66 48.67 -55.44
N GLY A 841 40.61 48.11 -56.20
CA GLY A 841 40.32 47.26 -57.35
C GLY A 841 40.16 45.79 -56.96
N VAL A 842 38.97 45.24 -57.13
CA VAL A 842 38.70 43.79 -57.12
C VAL A 842 37.71 43.48 -58.25
N HIS A 843 38.01 42.46 -59.06
CA HIS A 843 37.11 42.01 -60.13
C HIS A 843 35.91 41.24 -59.56
N LEU A 844 34.72 41.55 -60.06
CA LEU A 844 33.56 40.68 -60.03
C LEU A 844 32.89 40.72 -61.42
N GLN A 845 32.84 39.58 -62.11
CA GLN A 845 32.02 39.42 -63.31
C GLN A 845 30.61 38.98 -62.91
N SER A 846 29.61 39.61 -63.52
CA SER A 846 28.23 39.13 -63.53
C SER A 846 27.61 39.45 -64.89
N GLU A 847 27.60 38.48 -65.79
CA GLU A 847 26.88 38.59 -67.06
C GLU A 847 25.38 38.41 -66.81
N PHE A 848 24.56 39.29 -67.37
CA PHE A 848 23.11 39.13 -67.47
C PHE A 848 22.75 38.90 -68.94
N THR A 849 22.25 37.71 -69.27
CA THR A 849 21.76 37.37 -70.60
C THR A 849 20.30 36.94 -70.53
N LEU A 850 19.41 37.80 -71.02
CA LEU A 850 18.03 37.42 -71.37
C LEU A 850 18.03 36.76 -72.74
N ARG A 851 17.39 35.58 -72.84
CA ARG A 851 16.97 35.00 -74.12
C ARG A 851 15.45 34.83 -74.12
N MET A 852 14.83 35.37 -75.16
CA MET A 852 13.51 34.95 -75.63
C MET A 852 13.77 33.92 -76.73
N ASP A 853 13.15 32.75 -76.68
CA ASP A 853 13.10 31.81 -77.79
C ASP A 853 11.65 31.71 -78.29
N GLU A 854 11.39 32.23 -79.49
CA GLU A 854 10.20 31.91 -80.27
C GLU A 854 10.44 30.61 -81.04
N ASN A 855 9.44 29.71 -81.14
CA ASN A 855 9.02 29.04 -82.39
C ASN A 855 8.03 27.87 -82.16
N ASN A 856 7.28 27.55 -83.24
CA ASN A 856 6.62 26.27 -83.56
C ASN A 856 5.41 25.80 -82.71
N ILE A 857 4.43 25.07 -83.26
CA ILE A 857 3.79 25.05 -84.61
C ILE A 857 2.41 24.34 -84.47
N ILE A 858 1.51 24.51 -85.45
CA ILE A 858 0.13 23.96 -85.46
C ILE A 858 0.16 22.56 -86.17
N THR A 859 -0.55 21.50 -85.76
CA THR A 859 -1.94 21.13 -86.17
C THR A 859 -2.53 19.92 -85.37
N PRO A 860 -3.86 19.67 -85.41
CA PRO A 860 -4.58 18.73 -84.51
C PRO A 860 -5.27 17.53 -85.21
N GLU A 861 -5.96 16.68 -84.44
CA GLU A 861 -7.05 15.81 -84.93
C GLU A 861 -8.13 15.56 -83.83
N GLU A 862 -9.40 15.80 -84.21
CA GLU A 862 -10.71 15.15 -83.89
C GLU A 862 -11.00 14.61 -82.45
N GLU A 863 -12.08 14.94 -81.70
CA GLU A 863 -13.55 15.19 -81.88
C GLU A 863 -14.37 14.08 -81.15
N THR A 864 -15.25 14.39 -80.19
CA THR A 864 -16.72 14.65 -80.34
C THR A 864 -17.36 14.74 -78.92
N GLU A 865 -18.56 15.29 -78.64
CA GLU A 865 -19.30 16.44 -79.18
C GLU A 865 -20.42 16.87 -78.16
N THR A 866 -21.31 17.83 -78.52
CA THR A 866 -22.47 18.39 -77.75
C THR A 866 -22.12 19.33 -76.57
N ALA A 867 -22.21 20.67 -76.68
CA ALA A 867 -23.37 21.60 -76.83
C ALA A 867 -23.97 22.03 -75.46
N LEU A 868 -24.30 23.31 -75.18
CA LEU A 868 -24.66 24.45 -76.05
C LEU A 868 -23.81 25.75 -75.85
N HIS A 869 -23.96 26.65 -76.82
CA HIS A 869 -23.51 28.06 -76.90
C HIS A 869 -24.26 29.03 -75.96
N HIS A 870 -23.91 30.31 -75.70
CA HIS A 870 -22.99 31.37 -76.23
C HIS A 870 -22.89 32.44 -75.09
N LYS A 871 -22.08 33.53 -75.03
CA LYS A 871 -20.88 34.16 -75.66
C LYS A 871 -20.44 35.30 -74.68
N GLY A 872 -19.25 35.90 -74.69
CA GLY A 872 -18.04 35.70 -75.50
C GLY A 872 -16.80 36.39 -74.89
N THR A 873 -15.65 36.13 -75.52
CA THR A 873 -14.25 36.53 -75.22
C THR A 873 -13.96 38.04 -75.10
N LEU A 874 -12.78 38.52 -74.66
CA LEU A 874 -11.50 37.88 -74.24
C LEU A 874 -11.29 38.08 -72.71
N ALA A 875 -10.18 37.73 -72.02
CA ALA A 875 -8.82 37.30 -72.37
C ALA A 875 -8.19 36.41 -71.27
N THR A 876 -6.93 36.00 -71.43
CA THR A 876 -6.16 35.19 -70.45
C THR A 876 -4.73 35.73 -70.24
N SER A 877 -4.22 35.61 -69.01
CA SER A 877 -2.82 35.85 -68.64
C SER A 877 -2.20 34.56 -68.05
N PRO A 878 -0.91 34.26 -68.30
CA PRO A 878 -0.35 32.93 -68.06
C PRO A 878 -0.15 32.59 -66.57
N ILE A 879 -0.35 31.31 -66.25
CA ILE A 879 0.02 30.73 -64.96
C ILE A 879 1.54 30.50 -64.95
N ILE A 880 2.24 31.06 -63.98
CA ILE A 880 3.66 30.76 -63.74
C ILE A 880 3.75 29.72 -62.61
N THR A 881 4.09 28.48 -62.98
CA THR A 881 4.36 27.39 -62.04
C THR A 881 5.80 26.95 -62.20
N PHE A 882 6.63 27.10 -61.16
CA PHE A 882 7.95 26.45 -61.11
C PHE A 882 8.14 25.67 -59.81
N THR A 883 8.68 24.47 -59.99
CA THR A 883 8.69 23.38 -59.02
C THR A 883 9.78 23.52 -57.96
N PHE A 884 9.44 23.16 -56.73
CA PHE A 884 10.45 22.79 -55.74
C PHE A 884 11.15 21.49 -56.16
N ARG A 885 12.47 21.42 -55.95
CA ARG A 885 13.24 20.18 -56.05
C ARG A 885 13.98 19.98 -54.74
N SER A 886 13.66 18.92 -54.02
CA SER A 886 14.36 18.57 -52.78
C SER A 886 15.78 18.10 -53.07
N VAL A 887 16.72 18.52 -52.22
CA VAL A 887 18.04 17.88 -52.09
C VAL A 887 18.16 17.45 -50.65
N GLU A 888 18.52 16.18 -50.45
CA GLU A 888 18.64 15.55 -49.14
C GLU A 888 19.88 16.06 -48.40
N TYR A 889 19.83 16.05 -47.07
CA TYR A 889 21.04 16.08 -46.24
C TYR A 889 21.03 14.85 -45.33
N GLN A 890 21.89 13.88 -45.66
CA GLN A 890 22.17 12.76 -44.77
C GLN A 890 23.07 13.20 -43.61
N GLN A 891 22.93 12.50 -42.49
CA GLN A 891 23.93 12.49 -41.42
C GLN A 891 25.23 11.81 -41.92
N TYR A 892 26.36 12.05 -41.24
CA TYR A 892 27.16 10.95 -40.70
C TYR A 892 28.19 11.45 -39.67
N ASN A 893 28.32 10.68 -38.57
CA ASN A 893 29.34 10.73 -37.51
C ASN A 893 29.60 12.09 -36.84
#